data_AF-A0A352EWP9-F1
#
_entry.id   AF-A0A352EWP9-F1
#
_cell.length_a   1.000
_cell.length_b   1.000
_cell.length_c   1.000
_cell.angle_alpha   90.00
_cell.angle_beta   90.00
_cell.angle_gamma   90.00
#
_symmetry.space_group_name_H-M   'P 1'
#
loop_
_entity.id
_entity.type
_entity.pdbx_description
1 polymer ?
#
loop_
_entity_poly.entity_id
_entity_poly.type
_entity_poly.pdbx_seq_one_letter_code
_entity_poly.pdbx_strand_id
1 'polypeptide(L)'
;MAARSHSRVRTLIVITVGMLLPFAATQRSKKVLAQGNAPVLISQETSTRAIAFDSVTQQHEPFSTSAPVKFGSDNQTRVMLFAMNFSLQPGDTVADVSVDAEDAAHNSYHLPVEFIGSVPEQPWATSIVVRLNDGFKDAGDVLVGITYHGVASNRVRVAIGHIGGGPPDDNGAQPTPGSATPPPPPLPNATAGNLSSSEVQTIISQAVSAAAALSRNVTVAVTDREGNVLGVFVMTGAPATTTIRSVGATGHGLEGTIVPATIAAISKAGTGSLFSTCGNAFTTRTAGFIIQEHFPPGIDFRSGGPLYGVQFSSLPCSDIKKPALPLGLAGDPGGLPIYKDGMAVGGVGIEGDGLYTIDRDPSDFDQPFEELIAASAVRGFEASALVRADNILVDGIRLPYTNITNSPAPATIAFGSLPGMVPVAFPIRGAQTSAFVPAVVGGIGGEVDTRFFPFVAGSVPATGLTAGDVQTVIAHAAQQANITRAAIRQPLGSNARVTIAVVDASGNVLGVFRQQDAPVFGFDVAVQKARTAAFYSNGNAGALLRSAGFGNYVDRALADGLKLDGSVAFTDRAGGFLHRPFFPDGINNSAAGPFSTSLNEWSPFNDGLQLDLIKTNLLAAIGGAAVPCTAIPNLPNGIQIFPGSVPLYKNGVLVGAIGISGDGVDQDDLISAGGGNGYAPASAIRSDQVFVRGVRLPFLKFPRSPNL
;
A
#
# COMPACT_ATOMS: atom_id res chain seq x y z
N MET A 1 -56.83 -62.21 -24.52
CA MET A 1 -58.16 -61.73 -24.12
C MET A 1 -58.35 -60.29 -24.62
N ALA A 2 -59.60 -59.83 -24.81
CA ALA A 2 -60.07 -58.54 -25.36
C ALA A 2 -59.04 -57.38 -25.50
N ALA A 3 -58.86 -56.73 -26.67
CA ALA A 3 -59.78 -55.79 -27.36
C ALA A 3 -60.12 -54.54 -26.51
N ARG A 4 -60.12 -53.27 -26.93
CA ARG A 4 -60.04 -52.51 -28.22
C ARG A 4 -59.67 -51.03 -27.86
N SER A 5 -59.29 -50.06 -28.72
CA SER A 5 -59.01 -49.98 -30.17
C SER A 5 -58.15 -48.74 -30.52
N HIS A 6 -57.48 -48.79 -31.68
CA HIS A 6 -57.06 -47.67 -32.57
C HIS A 6 -58.22 -46.75 -33.03
N SER A 7 -58.06 -45.62 -33.76
CA SER A 7 -57.01 -44.62 -34.03
C SER A 7 -57.50 -43.67 -35.17
N ARG A 8 -56.73 -42.62 -35.54
CA ARG A 8 -56.71 -41.91 -36.87
C ARG A 8 -57.93 -41.00 -37.18
N VAL A 9 -57.79 -39.72 -37.57
CA VAL A 9 -57.04 -39.01 -38.66
C VAL A 9 -57.82 -38.90 -39.98
N ARG A 10 -58.09 -37.64 -40.42
CA ARG A 10 -58.19 -37.05 -41.80
C ARG A 10 -59.08 -35.78 -41.74
N THR A 11 -58.74 -34.56 -42.20
CA THR A 11 -58.18 -34.02 -43.48
C THR A 11 -59.25 -33.68 -44.53
N LEU A 12 -59.40 -32.39 -44.87
CA LEU A 12 -59.65 -31.73 -46.19
C LEU A 12 -59.72 -30.20 -45.94
N ILE A 13 -58.88 -29.30 -46.47
CA ILE A 13 -58.70 -28.75 -47.85
C ILE A 13 -59.90 -27.92 -48.37
N VAL A 14 -59.68 -26.62 -48.73
CA VAL A 14 -60.05 -25.93 -50.01
C VAL A 14 -59.91 -24.37 -49.96
N ILE A 15 -58.92 -23.83 -50.70
CA ILE A 15 -58.95 -22.69 -51.67
C ILE A 15 -59.18 -21.19 -51.25
N THR A 16 -58.04 -20.45 -51.18
CA THR A 16 -57.64 -19.11 -51.75
C THR A 16 -58.39 -17.76 -51.60
N VAL A 17 -57.51 -16.72 -51.51
CA VAL A 17 -57.56 -15.30 -51.99
C VAL A 17 -57.71 -14.21 -50.91
N GLY A 18 -56.74 -13.28 -50.85
CA GLY A 18 -56.84 -12.01 -50.10
C GLY A 18 -55.49 -11.36 -49.77
N MET A 19 -55.11 -10.29 -50.47
CA MET A 19 -53.89 -9.49 -50.23
C MET A 19 -53.97 -8.59 -48.97
N LEU A 20 -52.81 -8.32 -48.35
CA LEU A 20 -52.20 -7.01 -48.00
C LEU A 20 -51.54 -6.87 -46.60
N LEU A 21 -50.35 -6.25 -46.64
CA LEU A 21 -49.56 -5.55 -45.61
C LEU A 21 -48.73 -6.36 -44.57
N PRO A 22 -47.39 -6.15 -44.52
CA PRO A 22 -46.53 -6.64 -43.45
C PRO A 22 -46.42 -5.62 -42.30
N PHE A 23 -46.80 -6.01 -41.09
CA PHE A 23 -46.36 -5.30 -39.89
C PHE A 23 -44.96 -5.79 -39.49
N ALA A 24 -43.94 -4.97 -39.76
CA ALA A 24 -42.58 -5.22 -39.31
C ALA A 24 -42.48 -4.99 -37.79
N ALA A 25 -42.73 -6.04 -37.00
CA ALA A 25 -42.46 -6.02 -35.58
C ALA A 25 -40.94 -6.03 -35.34
N THR A 26 -40.36 -4.85 -35.08
CA THR A 26 -38.96 -4.70 -34.68
C THR A 26 -38.75 -5.28 -33.28
N GLN A 27 -38.40 -6.56 -33.22
CA GLN A 27 -37.80 -7.15 -32.02
C GLN A 27 -36.47 -6.43 -31.73
N ARG A 28 -36.51 -5.40 -30.86
CA ARG A 28 -35.31 -4.89 -30.21
C ARG A 28 -34.74 -6.02 -29.35
N SER A 29 -33.70 -6.69 -29.86
CA SER A 29 -32.88 -7.58 -29.04
C SER A 29 -32.42 -6.84 -27.79
N LYS A 30 -32.78 -7.36 -26.61
CA LYS A 30 -32.10 -6.96 -25.37
C LYS A 30 -30.63 -7.38 -25.53
N LYS A 31 -29.76 -6.42 -25.84
CA LYS A 31 -28.32 -6.58 -25.59
C LYS A 31 -28.17 -6.73 -24.07
N VAL A 32 -27.95 -7.95 -23.61
CA VAL A 32 -27.34 -8.16 -22.30
C VAL A 32 -25.88 -7.73 -22.47
N LEU A 33 -25.60 -6.49 -22.10
CA LEU A 33 -24.23 -6.02 -21.94
C LEU A 33 -23.62 -6.70 -20.70
N ALA A 34 -22.30 -6.87 -20.72
CA ALA A 34 -21.57 -7.43 -19.59
C ALA A 34 -21.80 -6.58 -18.33
N GLN A 35 -21.71 -7.23 -17.16
CA GLN A 35 -21.96 -6.64 -15.85
C GLN A 35 -20.86 -5.60 -15.52
N GLY A 36 -21.04 -4.38 -16.00
CA GLY A 36 -20.34 -3.21 -15.46
C GLY A 36 -20.76 -2.98 -14.01
N ASN A 37 -19.83 -2.52 -13.18
CA ASN A 37 -20.12 -2.21 -11.79
C ASN A 37 -21.21 -1.13 -11.72
N ALA A 38 -22.15 -1.28 -10.77
CA ALA A 38 -23.17 -0.27 -10.54
C ALA A 38 -22.53 1.07 -10.13
N PRO A 39 -23.12 2.22 -10.49
CA PRO A 39 -22.72 3.52 -9.95
C PRO A 39 -22.78 3.50 -8.42
N VAL A 40 -21.80 4.09 -7.74
CA VAL A 40 -21.78 4.19 -6.27
C VAL A 40 -21.67 5.65 -5.86
N LEU A 41 -22.73 6.19 -5.25
CA LEU A 41 -22.74 7.53 -4.65
C LEU A 41 -21.87 7.56 -3.40
N ILE A 42 -21.09 8.63 -3.25
CA ILE A 42 -20.10 8.79 -2.19
C ILE A 42 -20.73 9.47 -0.97
N SER A 43 -20.53 8.87 0.20
CA SER A 43 -20.93 9.35 1.51
C SER A 43 -19.73 9.66 2.40
N GLN A 44 -20.01 10.21 3.58
CA GLN A 44 -19.06 10.39 4.67
C GLN A 44 -18.62 9.03 5.21
N GLU A 45 -17.43 8.99 5.81
CA GLU A 45 -16.80 7.74 6.26
C GLU A 45 -17.58 6.98 7.33
N THR A 46 -18.28 7.70 8.20
CA THR A 46 -18.99 7.14 9.36
C THR A 46 -20.52 7.12 9.21
N SER A 47 -21.06 7.55 8.06
CA SER A 47 -22.50 7.50 7.79
C SER A 47 -22.84 7.48 6.29
N THR A 48 -24.06 7.08 5.96
CA THR A 48 -24.64 7.12 4.60
C THR A 48 -24.86 8.54 4.06
N ARG A 49 -24.56 9.59 4.83
CA ARG A 49 -24.72 11.01 4.47
C ARG A 49 -23.77 11.40 3.35
N ALA A 50 -24.28 11.93 2.25
CA ALA A 50 -23.52 12.23 1.05
C ALA A 50 -22.33 13.17 1.33
N ILE A 51 -21.25 13.02 0.56
CA ILE A 51 -20.37 14.16 0.32
C ILE A 51 -21.08 15.01 -0.74
N ALA A 52 -21.62 16.15 -0.31
CA ALA A 52 -22.43 17.03 -1.16
C ALA A 52 -22.18 18.50 -0.85
N PHE A 53 -22.31 19.33 -1.88
CA PHE A 53 -22.17 20.80 -1.81
C PHE A 53 -23.19 21.49 -2.72
N ASP A 54 -23.53 22.75 -2.44
CA ASP A 54 -24.09 23.62 -3.47
C ASP A 54 -22.99 23.93 -4.51
N SER A 55 -23.30 23.72 -5.79
CA SER A 55 -22.32 23.70 -6.87
C SER A 55 -21.70 25.07 -7.19
N VAL A 56 -22.20 26.16 -6.61
CA VAL A 56 -21.74 27.52 -6.87
C VAL A 56 -21.10 28.16 -5.64
N THR A 57 -21.74 28.02 -4.48
CA THR A 57 -21.29 28.59 -3.21
C THR A 57 -20.35 27.67 -2.43
N GLN A 58 -20.26 26.40 -2.80
CA GLN A 58 -19.52 25.34 -2.10
C GLN A 58 -19.94 25.18 -0.63
N GLN A 59 -21.15 25.62 -0.27
CA GLN A 59 -21.72 25.37 1.05
C GLN A 59 -22.17 23.93 1.18
N HIS A 60 -21.99 23.35 2.38
CA HIS A 60 -22.58 22.07 2.75
C HIS A 60 -24.06 22.23 3.14
N GLU A 61 -24.72 21.09 3.32
CA GLU A 61 -26.09 20.97 3.80
C GLU A 61 -26.27 21.53 5.23
N PRO A 62 -27.52 21.85 5.67
CA PRO A 62 -28.79 21.66 4.99
C PRO A 62 -28.98 22.61 3.80
N PHE A 63 -29.42 22.08 2.66
CA PHE A 63 -29.65 22.86 1.45
C PHE A 63 -31.03 23.52 1.47
N SER A 64 -31.11 24.83 1.25
CA SER A 64 -32.36 25.48 0.87
C SER A 64 -32.76 25.05 -0.55
N THR A 65 -34.06 25.03 -0.87
CA THR A 65 -34.53 24.75 -2.25
C THR A 65 -34.18 25.88 -3.22
N SER A 66 -34.11 27.12 -2.71
CA SER A 66 -33.67 28.30 -3.47
C SER A 66 -32.29 28.78 -3.02
N ALA A 67 -31.42 29.09 -3.98
CA ALA A 67 -30.14 29.73 -3.76
C ALA A 67 -30.33 31.23 -3.44
N PRO A 68 -29.54 31.83 -2.53
CA PRO A 68 -29.65 33.24 -2.16
C PRO A 68 -29.19 34.20 -3.26
N VAL A 69 -28.42 33.72 -4.25
CA VAL A 69 -27.90 34.51 -5.36
C VAL A 69 -28.27 33.84 -6.69
N LYS A 70 -28.82 34.62 -7.62
CA LYS A 70 -29.28 34.13 -8.92
C LYS A 70 -28.11 34.04 -9.91
N PHE A 71 -27.65 32.81 -10.16
CA PHE A 71 -26.57 32.53 -11.13
C PHE A 71 -27.06 31.91 -12.46
N GLY A 72 -28.38 31.88 -12.71
CA GLY A 72 -28.96 31.29 -13.92
C GLY A 72 -30.34 31.84 -14.29
N SER A 73 -31.11 31.07 -15.06
CA SER A 73 -32.49 31.39 -15.45
C SER A 73 -33.46 31.29 -14.26
N ASP A 74 -33.23 30.34 -13.36
CA ASP A 74 -33.97 30.11 -12.12
C ASP A 74 -33.16 30.52 -10.87
N ASN A 75 -33.76 30.36 -9.69
CA ASN A 75 -33.10 30.56 -8.39
C ASN A 75 -32.97 29.24 -7.61
N GLN A 76 -33.11 28.08 -8.26
CA GLN A 76 -33.09 26.79 -7.57
C GLN A 76 -31.66 26.37 -7.21
N THR A 77 -31.50 25.82 -6.01
CA THR A 77 -30.22 25.30 -5.51
C THR A 77 -29.76 24.10 -6.33
N ARG A 78 -28.45 24.00 -6.55
CA ARG A 78 -27.83 22.97 -7.39
C ARG A 78 -26.90 22.14 -6.53
N VAL A 79 -27.34 20.95 -6.15
CA VAL A 79 -26.56 20.05 -5.30
C VAL A 79 -25.60 19.26 -6.19
N MET A 80 -24.31 19.39 -5.93
CA MET A 80 -23.27 18.55 -6.49
C MET A 80 -23.10 17.32 -5.59
N LEU A 81 -23.38 16.15 -6.18
CA LEU A 81 -23.09 14.83 -5.62
C LEU A 81 -21.85 14.25 -6.30
N PHE A 82 -21.21 13.27 -5.68
CA PHE A 82 -20.10 12.53 -6.28
C PHE A 82 -20.41 11.04 -6.36
N ALA A 83 -19.99 10.42 -7.45
CA ALA A 83 -20.10 8.98 -7.68
C ALA A 83 -18.77 8.38 -8.15
N MET A 84 -18.55 7.11 -7.83
CA MET A 84 -17.53 6.25 -8.45
C MET A 84 -18.19 5.13 -9.26
N ASN A 85 -17.39 4.36 -10.00
CA ASN A 85 -17.85 3.36 -10.98
C ASN A 85 -18.83 3.95 -12.03
N PHE A 86 -18.74 5.26 -12.28
CA PHE A 86 -19.69 5.98 -13.11
C PHE A 86 -19.00 6.99 -14.02
N SER A 87 -19.25 6.86 -15.33
CA SER A 87 -18.94 7.85 -16.35
C SER A 87 -19.88 7.64 -17.55
N LEU A 88 -20.28 8.74 -18.20
CA LEU A 88 -21.09 8.68 -19.42
C LEU A 88 -20.31 7.98 -20.52
N GLN A 89 -20.92 7.00 -21.20
CA GLN A 89 -20.29 6.33 -22.32
C GLN A 89 -20.32 7.22 -23.58
N PRO A 90 -19.44 6.98 -24.57
CA PRO A 90 -19.43 7.76 -25.80
C PRO A 90 -20.78 7.73 -26.53
N GLY A 91 -21.48 8.88 -26.54
CA GLY A 91 -22.80 9.06 -27.14
C GLY A 91 -23.94 9.25 -26.13
N ASP A 92 -23.70 8.95 -24.84
CA ASP A 92 -24.66 9.21 -23.76
C ASP A 92 -24.60 10.68 -23.31
N THR A 93 -25.68 11.12 -22.67
CA THR A 93 -25.89 12.49 -22.19
C THR A 93 -26.39 12.50 -20.75
N VAL A 94 -26.54 13.68 -20.14
CA VAL A 94 -27.17 13.82 -18.82
C VAL A 94 -28.63 13.33 -18.79
N ALA A 95 -29.30 13.20 -19.94
CA ALA A 95 -30.67 12.70 -20.05
C ALA A 95 -30.77 11.16 -19.91
N ASP A 96 -29.65 10.45 -19.99
CA ASP A 96 -29.59 8.98 -19.85
C ASP A 96 -29.44 8.54 -18.37
N VAL A 97 -29.47 9.50 -17.46
CA VAL A 97 -29.34 9.33 -16.00
C VAL A 97 -30.56 9.94 -15.30
N SER A 98 -31.25 9.16 -14.46
CA SER A 98 -32.24 9.70 -13.52
C SER A 98 -31.63 9.86 -12.13
N VAL A 99 -32.05 10.89 -11.41
CA VAL A 99 -31.72 11.07 -10.00
C VAL A 99 -33.01 11.36 -9.26
N ASP A 100 -33.26 10.61 -8.20
CA ASP A 100 -34.53 10.60 -7.49
C ASP A 100 -34.24 10.60 -5.98
N ALA A 101 -35.01 11.38 -5.23
CA ALA A 101 -34.88 11.53 -3.78
C ALA A 101 -36.17 11.14 -3.05
N GLU A 102 -36.07 10.51 -1.88
CA GLU A 102 -37.20 10.02 -1.08
C GLU A 102 -37.20 10.62 0.33
N ASP A 103 -38.36 11.15 0.77
CA ASP A 103 -38.56 11.68 2.14
C ASP A 103 -39.13 10.65 3.13
N ALA A 104 -39.32 11.05 4.39
CA ALA A 104 -39.86 10.17 5.44
C ALA A 104 -41.34 9.78 5.26
N ALA A 105 -42.06 10.44 4.36
CA ALA A 105 -43.42 10.09 3.96
C ALA A 105 -43.45 9.22 2.68
N HIS A 106 -42.28 8.78 2.19
CA HIS A 106 -42.08 8.05 0.95
C HIS A 106 -42.53 8.82 -0.31
N ASN A 107 -42.53 10.16 -0.27
CA ASN A 107 -42.70 10.97 -1.46
C ASN A 107 -41.40 10.90 -2.30
N SER A 108 -41.53 10.58 -3.58
CA SER A 108 -40.40 10.56 -4.52
C SER A 108 -40.33 11.87 -5.30
N TYR A 109 -39.14 12.45 -5.33
CA TYR A 109 -38.82 13.73 -5.96
C TYR A 109 -37.79 13.51 -7.06
N HIS A 110 -38.20 13.72 -8.31
CA HIS A 110 -37.26 13.70 -9.43
C HIS A 110 -36.39 14.97 -9.42
N LEU A 111 -35.08 14.78 -9.50
CA LEU A 111 -34.07 15.84 -9.51
C LEU A 111 -33.44 15.96 -10.90
N PRO A 112 -33.74 17.01 -11.68
CA PRO A 112 -33.16 17.19 -13.00
C PRO A 112 -31.63 17.27 -12.94
N VAL A 113 -30.95 16.43 -13.71
CA VAL A 113 -29.49 16.44 -13.88
C VAL A 113 -29.12 17.56 -14.86
N GLU A 114 -28.32 18.53 -14.40
CA GLU A 114 -27.86 19.64 -15.24
C GLU A 114 -26.41 19.48 -15.71
N PHE A 115 -25.58 18.74 -14.97
CA PHE A 115 -24.19 18.46 -15.35
C PHE A 115 -23.71 17.11 -14.83
N ILE A 116 -22.93 16.40 -15.64
CA ILE A 116 -22.14 15.24 -15.24
C ILE A 116 -20.73 15.43 -15.82
N GLY A 117 -19.71 15.25 -14.99
CA GLY A 117 -18.32 15.33 -15.44
C GLY A 117 -17.33 14.86 -14.39
N SER A 118 -16.18 14.36 -14.82
CA SER A 118 -15.09 13.95 -13.93
C SER A 118 -14.68 15.09 -13.00
N VAL A 119 -14.43 14.76 -11.73
CA VAL A 119 -13.88 15.71 -10.77
C VAL A 119 -12.45 16.08 -11.21
N PRO A 120 -12.07 17.37 -11.27
CA PRO A 120 -10.72 17.77 -11.62
C PRO A 120 -9.66 17.03 -10.79
N GLU A 121 -8.63 16.52 -11.45
CA GLU A 121 -7.53 15.73 -10.86
C GLU A 121 -7.93 14.41 -10.17
N GLN A 122 -9.21 14.02 -10.21
CA GLN A 122 -9.75 12.82 -9.57
C GLN A 122 -10.57 11.99 -10.58
N PRO A 123 -9.94 11.37 -11.61
CA PRO A 123 -10.64 10.72 -12.72
C PRO A 123 -11.47 9.48 -12.31
N TRP A 124 -11.27 8.96 -11.09
CA TRP A 124 -12.07 7.90 -10.49
C TRP A 124 -13.42 8.38 -9.95
N ALA A 125 -13.59 9.69 -9.77
CA ALA A 125 -14.79 10.34 -9.24
C ALA A 125 -15.47 11.19 -10.31
N THR A 126 -16.79 11.07 -10.38
CA THR A 126 -17.66 11.84 -11.27
C THR A 126 -18.58 12.72 -10.44
N SER A 127 -18.53 14.03 -10.69
CA SER A 127 -19.49 15.00 -10.16
C SER A 127 -20.80 14.91 -10.94
N ILE A 128 -21.91 15.00 -10.21
CA ILE A 128 -23.27 14.97 -10.74
C ILE A 128 -23.99 16.17 -10.10
N VAL A 129 -24.30 17.19 -10.89
CA VAL A 129 -25.04 18.37 -10.41
C VAL A 129 -26.51 18.20 -10.73
N VAL A 130 -27.32 18.20 -9.68
CA VAL A 130 -28.78 18.08 -9.77
C VAL A 130 -29.46 19.33 -9.22
N ARG A 131 -30.55 19.75 -9.86
CA ARG A 131 -31.33 20.91 -9.42
C ARG A 131 -32.44 20.48 -8.45
N LEU A 132 -32.50 21.12 -7.29
CA LEU A 132 -33.62 20.96 -6.36
C LEU A 132 -34.89 21.60 -6.94
N ASN A 133 -36.05 21.01 -6.66
CA ASN A 133 -37.34 21.52 -7.11
C ASN A 133 -38.16 22.12 -5.96
N ASP A 134 -39.17 22.91 -6.28
CA ASP A 134 -40.03 23.58 -5.28
C ASP A 134 -41.00 22.62 -4.55
N GLY A 135 -40.93 21.31 -4.85
CA GLY A 135 -41.72 20.26 -4.20
C GLY A 135 -41.27 19.92 -2.79
N PHE A 136 -39.98 20.14 -2.46
CA PHE A 136 -39.48 19.96 -1.10
C PHE A 136 -39.97 21.10 -0.19
N LYS A 137 -40.68 20.75 0.87
CA LYS A 137 -41.17 21.69 1.89
C LYS A 137 -40.47 21.42 3.21
N ASP A 138 -39.24 21.89 3.34
CA ASP A 138 -38.39 21.69 4.53
C ASP A 138 -38.36 20.19 4.93
N ALA A 139 -38.01 19.35 3.96
CA ALA A 139 -38.21 17.90 4.03
C ALA A 139 -37.32 17.18 5.06
N GLY A 140 -36.30 17.89 5.59
CA GLY A 140 -35.29 17.29 6.44
C GLY A 140 -34.32 16.44 5.61
N ASP A 141 -33.86 15.33 6.17
CA ASP A 141 -33.07 14.33 5.45
C ASP A 141 -33.92 13.60 4.38
N VAL A 142 -33.34 13.40 3.20
CA VAL A 142 -33.90 12.57 2.12
C VAL A 142 -32.85 11.55 1.65
N LEU A 143 -33.29 10.41 1.12
CA LEU A 143 -32.40 9.42 0.49
C LEU A 143 -32.37 9.65 -1.03
N VAL A 144 -31.19 9.98 -1.56
CA VAL A 144 -30.95 10.26 -2.97
C VAL A 144 -30.25 9.08 -3.64
N GLY A 145 -30.76 8.63 -4.79
CA GLY A 145 -30.16 7.58 -5.62
C GLY A 145 -30.10 7.99 -7.10
N ILE A 146 -29.17 7.38 -7.85
CA ILE A 146 -29.07 7.58 -9.31
C ILE A 146 -29.35 6.27 -10.05
N THR A 147 -29.95 6.36 -11.23
CA THR A 147 -30.13 5.22 -12.16
C THR A 147 -29.56 5.56 -13.53
N TYR A 148 -28.75 4.66 -14.07
CA TYR A 148 -28.08 4.81 -15.38
C TYR A 148 -28.17 3.51 -16.17
N HIS A 149 -28.67 3.57 -17.41
CA HIS A 149 -29.01 2.39 -18.24
C HIS A 149 -29.82 1.29 -17.52
N GLY A 150 -30.65 1.69 -16.55
CA GLY A 150 -31.47 0.78 -15.74
C GLY A 150 -30.74 0.10 -14.56
N VAL A 151 -29.49 0.50 -14.28
CA VAL A 151 -28.73 0.08 -13.09
C VAL A 151 -28.78 1.19 -12.06
N ALA A 152 -29.33 0.89 -10.88
CA ALA A 152 -29.43 1.82 -9.75
C ALA A 152 -28.17 1.81 -8.87
N SER A 153 -27.87 2.92 -8.21
CA SER A 153 -26.83 3.05 -7.20
C SER A 153 -27.28 2.63 -5.80
N ASN A 154 -26.36 2.63 -4.83
CA ASN A 154 -26.72 2.86 -3.43
C ASN A 154 -27.41 4.21 -3.27
N ARG A 155 -28.22 4.37 -2.21
CA ARG A 155 -28.77 5.67 -1.83
C ARG A 155 -27.93 6.31 -0.73
N VAL A 156 -27.79 7.63 -0.79
CA VAL A 156 -27.07 8.45 0.20
C VAL A 156 -28.00 9.51 0.78
N ARG A 157 -27.75 9.90 2.02
CA ARG A 157 -28.60 10.84 2.78
C ARG A 157 -28.17 12.29 2.52
N VAL A 158 -29.13 13.17 2.27
CA VAL A 158 -28.91 14.62 2.07
C VAL A 158 -29.98 15.41 2.83
N ALA A 159 -29.60 16.48 3.52
CA ALA A 159 -30.50 17.36 4.26
C ALA A 159 -31.00 18.54 3.41
N ILE A 160 -32.33 18.67 3.29
CA ILE A 160 -33.03 19.75 2.57
C ILE A 160 -33.85 20.57 3.59
N GLY A 161 -33.42 21.81 3.83
CA GLY A 161 -34.01 22.74 4.80
C GLY A 161 -33.46 22.58 6.22
N HIS A 162 -33.50 21.38 6.80
CA HIS A 162 -32.87 21.04 8.09
C HIS A 162 -32.26 19.63 8.10
N ILE A 163 -31.48 19.31 9.13
CA ILE A 163 -30.87 17.98 9.34
C ILE A 163 -31.79 17.14 10.24
N GLY A 164 -31.98 15.87 9.87
CA GLY A 164 -32.85 14.92 10.58
C GLY A 164 -34.23 14.76 9.95
N GLY A 165 -35.11 13.97 10.58
CA GLY A 165 -36.51 13.83 10.14
C GLY A 165 -36.78 12.94 8.91
N GLY A 166 -35.72 12.45 8.23
CA GLY A 166 -35.83 11.63 7.02
C GLY A 166 -36.15 10.13 7.21
N PRO A 167 -36.29 9.38 6.10
CA PRO A 167 -36.54 7.94 6.16
C PRO A 167 -35.33 7.20 6.75
N PRO A 168 -35.49 5.97 7.28
CA PRO A 168 -34.35 5.13 7.67
C PRO A 168 -33.50 4.79 6.45
N ASP A 169 -32.21 4.53 6.66
CA ASP A 169 -31.33 4.03 5.59
C ASP A 169 -31.82 2.68 5.03
N ASP A 170 -31.45 2.38 3.78
CA ASP A 170 -31.74 1.07 3.17
C ASP A 170 -31.15 -0.07 4.01
N ASN A 171 -31.85 -1.21 4.05
CA ASN A 171 -31.40 -2.36 4.81
C ASN A 171 -30.06 -2.89 4.25
N GLY A 172 -29.01 -2.83 5.08
CA GLY A 172 -27.63 -3.16 4.67
C GLY A 172 -26.85 -2.00 4.04
N ALA A 173 -27.40 -0.78 4.00
CA ALA A 173 -26.63 0.41 3.66
C ALA A 173 -25.44 0.58 4.60
N GLN A 174 -24.33 1.06 4.06
CA GLN A 174 -23.08 1.35 4.74
C GLN A 174 -22.54 2.68 4.20
N PRO A 175 -21.57 3.31 4.88
CA PRO A 175 -20.73 4.34 4.27
C PRO A 175 -20.20 3.91 2.90
N THR A 176 -20.05 4.84 1.96
CA THR A 176 -19.61 4.57 0.58
C THR A 176 -18.55 5.56 0.11
N PRO A 177 -17.38 5.13 -0.40
CA PRO A 177 -16.94 3.74 -0.54
C PRO A 177 -16.86 3.05 0.83
N GLY A 178 -17.41 1.84 0.92
CA GLY A 178 -17.39 1.08 2.16
C GLY A 178 -15.96 0.89 2.62
N SER A 179 -15.70 1.14 3.91
CA SER A 179 -14.41 0.81 4.51
C SER A 179 -14.03 -0.59 4.08
N ALA A 180 -12.80 -0.79 3.56
CA ALA A 180 -12.41 -2.09 3.06
C ALA A 180 -12.48 -3.08 4.22
N THR A 181 -13.54 -3.89 4.23
CA THR A 181 -13.66 -5.01 5.14
C THR A 181 -12.40 -5.85 4.90
N PRO A 182 -11.51 -5.98 5.90
CA PRO A 182 -10.33 -6.79 5.69
C PRO A 182 -10.81 -8.18 5.27
N PRO A 183 -10.14 -8.83 4.29
CA PRO A 183 -10.54 -10.17 3.88
C PRO A 183 -10.67 -11.07 5.12
N PRO A 184 -11.57 -12.07 5.13
CA PRO A 184 -11.69 -12.96 6.29
C PRO A 184 -10.36 -13.70 6.54
N PRO A 185 -10.00 -14.05 7.80
CA PRO A 185 -8.74 -14.71 8.14
C PRO A 185 -8.42 -15.89 7.22
N PRO A 186 -7.19 -16.02 6.70
CA PRO A 186 -6.87 -17.10 5.77
C PRO A 186 -7.10 -18.44 6.46
N LEU A 187 -7.70 -19.43 5.80
CA LEU A 187 -7.89 -20.73 6.44
C LEU A 187 -6.52 -21.37 6.78
N PRO A 188 -6.41 -22.30 7.75
CA PRO A 188 -5.12 -22.88 8.22
C PRO A 188 -4.26 -23.63 7.19
N ASN A 189 -4.61 -23.61 5.90
CA ASN A 189 -3.83 -24.13 4.77
C ASN A 189 -3.77 -23.10 3.62
N ALA A 190 -3.88 -21.80 3.91
CA ALA A 190 -3.85 -20.76 2.88
C ALA A 190 -2.47 -20.67 2.22
N THR A 191 -2.49 -20.46 0.90
CA THR A 191 -1.30 -20.14 0.13
C THR A 191 -1.01 -18.63 0.19
N ALA A 192 0.25 -18.25 0.02
CA ALA A 192 0.73 -16.87 0.03
C ALA A 192 0.29 -16.11 -1.25
N GLY A 193 -1.02 -15.95 -1.45
CA GLY A 193 -1.61 -15.63 -2.76
C GLY A 193 -2.12 -16.89 -3.46
N ASN A 194 -2.76 -16.76 -4.63
CA ASN A 194 -3.48 -17.85 -5.32
C ASN A 194 -3.10 -18.04 -6.80
N LEU A 195 -1.85 -17.70 -7.16
CA LEU A 195 -1.30 -17.91 -8.51
C LEU A 195 -1.02 -19.40 -8.75
N SER A 196 -1.58 -19.96 -9.83
CA SER A 196 -1.24 -21.28 -10.34
C SER A 196 0.04 -21.26 -11.19
N SER A 197 0.67 -22.42 -11.40
CA SER A 197 1.82 -22.54 -12.29
C SER A 197 1.50 -22.12 -13.74
N SER A 198 0.27 -22.34 -14.21
CA SER A 198 -0.21 -21.88 -15.52
C SER A 198 -0.35 -20.35 -15.62
N GLU A 199 -0.73 -19.68 -14.54
CA GLU A 199 -0.81 -18.21 -14.51
C GLU A 199 0.59 -17.60 -14.46
N VAL A 200 1.52 -18.21 -13.71
CA VAL A 200 2.94 -17.83 -13.73
C VAL A 200 3.56 -18.01 -15.13
N GLN A 201 3.23 -19.10 -15.84
CA GLN A 201 3.61 -19.27 -17.25
C GLN A 201 3.02 -18.18 -18.13
N THR A 202 1.74 -17.83 -17.93
CA THR A 202 1.07 -16.75 -18.69
C THR A 202 1.77 -15.40 -18.50
N ILE A 203 2.04 -15.01 -17.25
CA ILE A 203 2.72 -13.75 -16.89
C ILE A 203 4.11 -13.66 -17.52
N ILE A 204 4.91 -14.74 -17.42
CA ILE A 204 6.24 -14.82 -18.05
C ILE A 204 6.12 -14.78 -19.58
N SER A 205 5.19 -15.51 -20.17
CA SER A 205 4.94 -15.50 -21.63
C SER A 205 4.55 -14.10 -22.12
N GLN A 206 3.70 -13.38 -21.39
CA GLN A 206 3.32 -12.00 -21.71
C GLN A 206 4.52 -11.05 -21.65
N ALA A 207 5.34 -11.14 -20.58
CA ALA A 207 6.58 -10.37 -20.43
C ALA A 207 7.55 -10.60 -21.60
N VAL A 208 7.89 -11.86 -21.88
CA VAL A 208 8.85 -12.24 -22.92
C VAL A 208 8.32 -11.88 -24.32
N SER A 209 7.00 -11.96 -24.55
CA SER A 209 6.39 -11.52 -25.81
C SER A 209 6.50 -10.00 -26.02
N ALA A 210 6.30 -9.22 -24.96
CA ALA A 210 6.49 -7.77 -24.99
C ALA A 210 7.97 -7.40 -25.19
N ALA A 211 8.89 -8.06 -24.49
CA ALA A 211 10.33 -7.88 -24.64
C ALA A 211 10.79 -8.18 -26.08
N ALA A 212 10.34 -9.29 -26.66
CA ALA A 212 10.62 -9.65 -28.05
C ALA A 212 10.07 -8.61 -29.04
N ALA A 213 8.84 -8.12 -28.84
CA ALA A 213 8.26 -7.06 -29.67
C ALA A 213 9.04 -5.72 -29.58
N LEU A 214 9.63 -5.43 -28.42
CA LEU A 214 10.50 -4.26 -28.19
C LEU A 214 11.97 -4.48 -28.63
N SER A 215 12.33 -5.65 -29.15
CA SER A 215 13.73 -6.04 -29.41
C SER A 215 14.62 -5.84 -28.18
N ARG A 216 14.19 -6.42 -27.05
CA ARG A 216 14.88 -6.44 -25.76
C ARG A 216 14.97 -7.87 -25.24
N ASN A 217 16.06 -8.17 -24.54
CA ASN A 217 16.38 -9.48 -24.00
C ASN A 217 16.51 -9.31 -22.49
N VAL A 218 15.54 -9.83 -21.74
CA VAL A 218 15.42 -9.56 -20.30
C VAL A 218 15.39 -10.85 -19.48
N THR A 219 15.67 -10.71 -18.20
CA THR A 219 15.30 -11.67 -17.16
C THR A 219 13.96 -11.26 -16.55
N VAL A 220 13.05 -12.22 -16.42
CA VAL A 220 11.72 -12.05 -15.82
C VAL A 220 11.67 -12.89 -14.56
N ALA A 221 11.26 -12.32 -13.43
CA ALA A 221 10.97 -13.03 -12.19
C ALA A 221 9.52 -12.81 -11.77
N VAL A 222 8.90 -13.86 -11.22
CA VAL A 222 7.57 -13.80 -10.60
C VAL A 222 7.70 -14.29 -9.15
N THR A 223 7.08 -13.57 -8.22
CA THR A 223 6.98 -13.95 -6.80
C THR A 223 5.51 -14.02 -6.36
N ASP A 224 5.23 -14.81 -5.32
CA ASP A 224 3.95 -14.76 -4.62
C ASP A 224 3.92 -13.65 -3.55
N ARG A 225 2.81 -13.51 -2.83
CA ARG A 225 2.57 -12.40 -1.89
C ARG A 225 3.63 -12.30 -0.78
N GLU A 226 4.27 -13.43 -0.41
CA GLU A 226 5.30 -13.46 0.62
C GLU A 226 6.72 -13.42 0.04
N GLY A 227 6.86 -13.16 -1.25
CA GLY A 227 8.16 -13.12 -1.92
C GLY A 227 8.74 -14.49 -2.24
N ASN A 228 7.96 -15.58 -2.18
CA ASN A 228 8.45 -16.87 -2.69
C ASN A 228 8.57 -16.77 -4.21
N VAL A 229 9.77 -17.02 -4.74
CA VAL A 229 9.97 -17.08 -6.20
C VAL A 229 9.10 -18.18 -6.79
N LEU A 230 8.22 -17.85 -7.73
CA LEU A 230 7.35 -18.80 -8.43
C LEU A 230 7.89 -19.21 -9.80
N GLY A 231 8.82 -18.43 -10.34
CA GLY A 231 9.53 -18.75 -11.57
C GLY A 231 10.48 -17.62 -11.96
N VAL A 232 11.59 -17.99 -12.58
CA VAL A 232 12.46 -17.05 -13.31
C VAL A 232 12.61 -17.55 -14.73
N PHE A 233 12.63 -16.63 -15.69
CA PHE A 233 12.95 -16.92 -17.09
C PHE A 233 14.02 -15.94 -17.57
N VAL A 234 15.10 -16.46 -18.13
CA VAL A 234 16.20 -15.68 -18.70
C VAL A 234 16.10 -15.81 -20.22
N MET A 235 15.82 -14.71 -20.92
CA MET A 235 15.81 -14.73 -22.38
C MET A 235 17.21 -15.02 -22.95
N THR A 236 17.28 -15.70 -24.09
CA THR A 236 18.55 -15.94 -24.79
C THR A 236 19.20 -14.59 -25.11
N GLY A 237 20.40 -14.35 -24.58
CA GLY A 237 21.14 -13.08 -24.77
C GLY A 237 20.73 -11.94 -23.84
N ALA A 238 19.92 -12.18 -22.80
CA ALA A 238 19.73 -11.22 -21.73
C ALA A 238 21.04 -10.99 -20.94
N PRO A 239 21.28 -9.79 -20.37
CA PRO A 239 22.43 -9.55 -19.50
C PRO A 239 22.46 -10.54 -18.33
N ALA A 240 23.63 -11.12 -18.06
CA ALA A 240 23.81 -12.04 -16.93
C ALA A 240 23.92 -11.32 -15.58
N THR A 241 24.33 -10.05 -15.60
CA THR A 241 24.64 -9.22 -14.44
C THR A 241 24.11 -7.81 -14.62
N THR A 242 23.84 -7.15 -13.50
CA THR A 242 23.47 -5.74 -13.40
C THR A 242 24.38 -5.04 -12.39
N THR A 243 24.50 -3.72 -12.50
CA THR A 243 25.37 -2.91 -11.63
C THR A 243 24.52 -1.99 -10.76
N ILE A 244 24.65 -2.10 -9.44
CA ILE A 244 24.00 -1.19 -8.50
C ILE A 244 24.59 0.22 -8.71
N ARG A 245 23.74 1.19 -9.03
CA ARG A 245 24.18 2.57 -9.32
C ARG A 245 23.09 3.60 -9.01
N SER A 246 23.46 4.74 -8.45
CA SER A 246 22.61 5.94 -8.36
C SER A 246 23.49 7.20 -8.46
N VAL A 247 23.24 8.20 -7.61
CA VAL A 247 23.98 9.47 -7.51
C VAL A 247 25.28 9.37 -6.70
N GLY A 248 25.51 8.26 -6.00
CA GLY A 248 26.70 8.08 -5.15
C GLY A 248 27.98 7.79 -5.96
N ALA A 249 29.13 8.01 -5.35
CA ALA A 249 30.43 7.71 -5.96
C ALA A 249 30.74 6.20 -5.95
N THR A 250 31.19 5.65 -7.08
CA THR A 250 31.59 4.23 -7.21
C THR A 250 32.56 3.80 -6.11
N GLY A 251 32.25 2.70 -5.42
CA GLY A 251 33.03 2.18 -4.29
C GLY A 251 32.57 2.69 -2.91
N HIS A 252 31.77 3.76 -2.86
CA HIS A 252 31.08 4.22 -1.66
C HIS A 252 29.72 3.50 -1.56
N GLY A 253 29.30 3.08 -0.37
CA GLY A 253 28.11 2.23 -0.21
C GLY A 253 28.12 1.00 -1.12
N LEU A 254 26.99 0.67 -1.74
CA LEU A 254 26.90 -0.42 -2.74
C LEU A 254 27.17 0.04 -4.19
N GLU A 255 27.48 1.32 -4.43
CA GLU A 255 27.69 1.89 -5.76
C GLU A 255 28.80 1.18 -6.55
N GLY A 256 28.47 0.66 -7.73
CA GLY A 256 29.37 -0.13 -8.58
C GLY A 256 29.42 -1.62 -8.24
N THR A 257 28.62 -2.12 -7.29
CA THR A 257 28.54 -3.56 -7.01
C THR A 257 27.85 -4.27 -8.18
N ILE A 258 28.52 -5.25 -8.77
CA ILE A 258 27.97 -6.08 -9.84
C ILE A 258 27.31 -7.32 -9.24
N VAL A 259 26.04 -7.55 -9.58
CA VAL A 259 25.21 -8.65 -9.06
C VAL A 259 24.52 -9.41 -10.20
N PRO A 260 24.09 -10.68 -10.02
CA PRO A 260 23.32 -11.39 -11.04
C PRO A 260 22.00 -10.69 -11.40
N ALA A 261 21.69 -10.55 -12.69
CA ALA A 261 20.44 -9.95 -13.15
C ALA A 261 19.19 -10.70 -12.63
N THR A 262 19.32 -12.00 -12.39
CA THR A 262 18.28 -12.84 -11.79
C THR A 262 17.88 -12.38 -10.39
N ILE A 263 18.83 -11.96 -9.56
CA ILE A 263 18.52 -11.56 -8.17
C ILE A 263 18.00 -10.13 -8.07
N ALA A 264 18.35 -9.27 -9.04
CA ALA A 264 17.73 -7.96 -9.22
C ALA A 264 16.28 -8.09 -9.68
N ALA A 265 15.99 -8.91 -10.71
CA ALA A 265 14.61 -9.20 -11.14
C ALA A 265 13.75 -9.77 -9.99
N ILE A 266 14.30 -10.69 -9.18
CA ILE A 266 13.60 -11.21 -7.98
C ILE A 266 13.31 -10.11 -6.96
N SER A 267 14.24 -9.17 -6.74
CA SER A 267 14.07 -8.08 -5.77
C SER A 267 13.05 -7.04 -6.29
N LYS A 268 13.06 -6.72 -7.59
CA LYS A 268 12.01 -5.93 -8.28
C LYS A 268 10.64 -6.60 -8.14
N ALA A 269 10.53 -7.90 -8.42
CA ALA A 269 9.29 -8.68 -8.29
C ALA A 269 8.78 -8.71 -6.83
N GLY A 270 9.69 -8.98 -5.90
CA GLY A 270 9.40 -9.02 -4.47
C GLY A 270 8.97 -7.68 -3.88
N THR A 271 9.43 -6.57 -4.45
CA THR A 271 9.01 -5.24 -4.00
C THR A 271 7.53 -5.02 -4.27
N GLY A 272 7.06 -5.35 -5.48
CA GLY A 272 5.64 -5.26 -5.82
C GLY A 272 4.76 -6.14 -4.90
N SER A 273 5.20 -7.36 -4.58
CA SER A 273 4.45 -8.27 -3.72
C SER A 273 4.47 -7.90 -2.23
N LEU A 274 5.62 -7.50 -1.68
CA LEU A 274 5.75 -7.22 -0.25
C LEU A 274 5.15 -5.87 0.18
N PHE A 275 5.11 -4.86 -0.70
CA PHE A 275 4.47 -3.57 -0.42
C PHE A 275 2.94 -3.61 -0.57
N SER A 276 2.42 -4.33 -1.56
CA SER A 276 1.01 -4.22 -1.96
C SER A 276 0.06 -5.01 -1.06
N THR A 277 -1.13 -4.46 -0.88
CA THR A 277 -2.21 -4.99 -0.05
C THR A 277 -3.54 -4.98 -0.82
N CYS A 278 -4.65 -5.36 -0.19
CA CYS A 278 -5.98 -5.13 -0.76
C CYS A 278 -6.38 -3.64 -0.73
N GLY A 279 -5.68 -2.80 0.04
CA GLY A 279 -5.90 -1.36 0.12
C GLY A 279 -4.92 -0.49 -0.68
N ASN A 280 -3.81 -1.03 -1.18
CA ASN A 280 -2.83 -0.30 -2.00
C ASN A 280 -2.05 -1.20 -2.95
N ALA A 281 -1.72 -0.67 -4.13
CA ALA A 281 -0.85 -1.28 -5.12
C ALA A 281 0.33 -0.36 -5.40
N PHE A 282 1.52 -0.79 -4.97
CA PHE A 282 2.77 -0.04 -5.09
C PHE A 282 3.76 -0.79 -6.01
N THR A 283 4.51 -0.03 -6.80
CA THR A 283 5.55 -0.54 -7.70
C THR A 283 6.94 -0.24 -7.15
N THR A 284 7.98 -0.71 -7.84
CA THR A 284 9.35 -0.28 -7.56
C THR A 284 9.55 1.22 -7.81
N ARG A 285 8.82 1.85 -8.75
CA ARG A 285 8.82 3.31 -8.91
C ARG A 285 8.21 4.01 -7.70
N THR A 286 7.10 3.49 -7.16
CA THR A 286 6.53 4.00 -5.89
C THR A 286 7.56 3.92 -4.76
N ALA A 287 8.26 2.78 -4.63
CA ALA A 287 9.31 2.59 -3.64
C ALA A 287 10.49 3.57 -3.87
N GLY A 288 10.98 3.70 -5.10
CA GLY A 288 12.07 4.62 -5.47
C GLY A 288 11.77 6.08 -5.14
N PHE A 289 10.52 6.51 -5.28
CA PHE A 289 10.07 7.86 -4.95
C PHE A 289 10.05 8.17 -3.44
N ILE A 290 9.75 7.17 -2.60
CA ILE A 290 9.56 7.35 -1.14
C ILE A 290 10.80 7.04 -0.28
N ILE A 291 11.95 6.73 -0.90
CA ILE A 291 13.24 6.48 -0.20
C ILE A 291 14.28 7.59 -0.39
N GLN A 292 13.95 8.66 -1.10
CA GLN A 292 14.92 9.69 -1.48
C GLN A 292 15.19 10.71 -0.36
N GLU A 293 16.24 11.51 -0.54
CA GLU A 293 16.60 12.58 0.38
C GLU A 293 15.53 13.68 0.44
N HIS A 294 14.77 13.93 -0.62
CA HIS A 294 13.64 14.88 -0.66
C HIS A 294 12.31 14.19 -1.01
N PHE A 295 11.20 14.73 -0.49
CA PHE A 295 9.84 14.28 -0.79
C PHE A 295 8.89 15.46 -1.14
N PRO A 296 8.47 15.59 -2.42
CA PRO A 296 8.87 14.75 -3.57
C PRO A 296 10.36 14.95 -3.93
N PRO A 297 10.97 14.00 -4.66
CA PRO A 297 12.31 14.15 -5.23
C PRO A 297 12.43 15.39 -6.12
N GLY A 298 13.64 15.95 -6.22
CA GLY A 298 13.94 17.12 -7.05
C GLY A 298 13.45 18.47 -6.50
N ILE A 299 12.74 18.50 -5.37
CA ILE A 299 12.25 19.73 -4.73
C ILE A 299 13.05 20.03 -3.46
N ASP A 300 13.87 21.07 -3.51
CA ASP A 300 14.65 21.57 -2.38
C ASP A 300 13.77 22.01 -1.19
N PHE A 301 14.38 22.02 0.00
CA PHE A 301 13.78 22.43 1.27
C PHE A 301 12.55 21.58 1.68
N ARG A 302 12.59 20.28 1.37
CA ARG A 302 11.58 19.27 1.70
C ARG A 302 12.17 18.19 2.60
N SER A 303 11.37 17.67 3.53
CA SER A 303 11.72 16.47 4.30
C SER A 303 11.97 15.26 3.38
N GLY A 304 12.64 14.24 3.90
CA GLY A 304 12.91 13.01 3.16
C GLY A 304 11.67 12.18 2.81
N GLY A 305 11.89 11.22 1.91
CA GLY A 305 10.92 10.17 1.62
C GLY A 305 10.49 9.45 2.90
N PRO A 306 9.19 9.16 3.09
CA PRO A 306 8.68 8.63 4.36
C PRO A 306 9.26 7.27 4.74
N LEU A 307 9.80 6.51 3.79
CA LEU A 307 10.45 5.21 4.02
C LEU A 307 11.95 5.22 3.66
N TYR A 308 12.61 6.38 3.67
CA TYR A 308 14.06 6.51 3.54
C TYR A 308 14.80 5.48 4.42
N GLY A 309 15.60 4.60 3.81
CA GLY A 309 16.29 3.49 4.48
C GLY A 309 15.64 2.10 4.31
N VAL A 310 14.39 2.01 3.85
CA VAL A 310 13.63 0.74 3.81
C VAL A 310 14.23 -0.31 2.87
N GLN A 311 15.02 0.09 1.87
CA GLN A 311 15.75 -0.81 0.97
C GLN A 311 16.62 -1.81 1.75
N PHE A 312 17.13 -1.44 2.93
CA PHE A 312 17.92 -2.30 3.81
C PHE A 312 17.07 -3.17 4.75
N SER A 313 15.97 -3.72 4.21
CA SER A 313 15.08 -4.66 4.91
C SER A 313 14.68 -5.86 4.04
N SER A 314 14.13 -6.89 4.66
CA SER A 314 13.82 -8.19 4.06
C SER A 314 15.04 -8.88 3.42
N LEU A 315 16.24 -8.58 3.93
CA LEU A 315 17.54 -8.99 3.37
C LEU A 315 17.84 -10.49 3.58
N PRO A 316 18.70 -11.13 2.74
CA PRO A 316 19.05 -12.55 2.88
C PRO A 316 19.67 -12.89 4.24
N CYS A 317 20.40 -11.95 4.84
CA CYS A 317 21.02 -12.05 6.16
C CYS A 317 20.06 -11.83 7.36
N SER A 318 18.80 -11.40 7.15
CA SER A 318 17.84 -11.18 8.24
C SER A 318 17.45 -12.51 8.91
N ASP A 319 17.29 -12.52 10.23
CA ASP A 319 16.74 -13.65 10.98
C ASP A 319 15.20 -13.72 10.94
N ILE A 320 14.53 -12.65 10.50
CA ILE A 320 13.08 -12.48 10.60
C ILE A 320 12.38 -12.92 9.31
N LYS A 321 12.45 -12.14 8.22
CA LYS A 321 11.70 -12.44 7.00
C LYS A 321 12.37 -13.54 6.18
N LYS A 322 11.66 -14.67 6.03
CA LYS A 322 11.98 -15.77 5.11
C LYS A 322 10.73 -16.06 4.25
N PRO A 323 10.87 -16.43 2.95
CA PRO A 323 12.04 -16.13 2.13
C PRO A 323 12.35 -14.62 2.14
N ALA A 324 13.60 -14.29 1.85
CA ALA A 324 14.12 -12.92 1.80
C ALA A 324 14.20 -12.43 0.35
N LEU A 325 14.26 -11.11 0.16
CA LEU A 325 14.59 -10.51 -1.13
C LEU A 325 16.12 -10.36 -1.24
N PRO A 326 16.77 -10.87 -2.30
CA PRO A 326 18.23 -10.92 -2.37
C PRO A 326 18.95 -9.58 -2.21
N LEU A 327 18.39 -8.49 -2.75
CA LEU A 327 18.94 -7.14 -2.67
C LEU A 327 18.11 -6.23 -1.74
N GLY A 328 17.21 -6.81 -0.94
CA GLY A 328 16.19 -6.05 -0.21
C GLY A 328 15.08 -5.51 -1.11
N LEU A 329 14.51 -4.37 -0.74
CA LEU A 329 13.45 -3.71 -1.52
C LEU A 329 14.07 -2.80 -2.60
N ALA A 330 13.54 -2.87 -3.81
CA ALA A 330 14.05 -2.20 -4.99
C ALA A 330 13.32 -0.87 -5.24
N GLY A 331 14.06 0.23 -5.39
CA GLY A 331 13.52 1.50 -5.89
C GLY A 331 13.53 1.61 -7.42
N ASP A 332 13.90 0.53 -8.11
CA ASP A 332 14.30 0.54 -9.51
C ASP A 332 13.12 0.18 -10.45
N PRO A 333 12.65 1.09 -11.33
CA PRO A 333 11.49 0.84 -12.19
C PRO A 333 11.56 -0.47 -12.98
N GLY A 334 10.47 -1.24 -13.00
CA GLY A 334 10.44 -2.58 -13.60
C GLY A 334 9.85 -3.68 -12.72
N GLY A 335 9.43 -3.36 -11.48
CA GLY A 335 8.69 -4.27 -10.60
C GLY A 335 7.26 -3.79 -10.35
N LEU A 336 6.26 -4.61 -10.73
CA LEU A 336 4.83 -4.33 -10.57
C LEU A 336 4.14 -5.42 -9.72
N PRO A 337 3.10 -5.08 -8.95
CA PRO A 337 2.31 -6.05 -8.22
C PRO A 337 1.36 -6.83 -9.14
N ILE A 338 1.09 -8.09 -8.78
CA ILE A 338 0.15 -8.98 -9.46
C ILE A 338 -1.11 -9.09 -8.61
N TYR A 339 -2.26 -8.80 -9.20
CA TYR A 339 -3.56 -8.86 -8.56
C TYR A 339 -4.43 -9.97 -9.17
N LYS A 340 -5.29 -10.56 -8.34
CA LYS A 340 -6.32 -11.51 -8.77
C LYS A 340 -7.53 -11.36 -7.86
N ASP A 341 -8.71 -11.24 -8.46
CA ASP A 341 -9.98 -11.03 -7.77
C ASP A 341 -9.95 -9.83 -6.78
N GLY A 342 -9.21 -8.77 -7.14
CA GLY A 342 -9.01 -7.57 -6.30
C GLY A 342 -7.98 -7.69 -5.18
N MET A 343 -7.41 -8.88 -4.95
CA MET A 343 -6.38 -9.10 -3.93
C MET A 343 -4.97 -9.07 -4.53
N ALA A 344 -3.99 -8.50 -3.81
CA ALA A 344 -2.57 -8.61 -4.16
C ALA A 344 -2.06 -10.03 -3.86
N VAL A 345 -1.61 -10.75 -4.89
CA VAL A 345 -1.26 -12.19 -4.84
C VAL A 345 0.18 -12.49 -5.24
N GLY A 346 0.93 -11.47 -5.66
CA GLY A 346 2.33 -11.61 -6.07
C GLY A 346 2.90 -10.34 -6.65
N GLY A 347 4.04 -10.47 -7.33
CA GLY A 347 4.69 -9.39 -8.07
C GLY A 347 5.57 -9.94 -9.19
N VAL A 348 5.70 -9.16 -10.27
CA VAL A 348 6.59 -9.44 -11.42
C VAL A 348 7.72 -8.41 -11.44
N GLY A 349 8.92 -8.83 -11.83
CA GLY A 349 10.11 -7.98 -11.92
C GLY A 349 10.90 -8.27 -13.17
N ILE A 350 11.32 -7.21 -13.86
CA ILE A 350 12.06 -7.25 -15.11
C ILE A 350 13.45 -6.67 -14.90
N GLU A 351 14.48 -7.30 -15.48
CA GLU A 351 15.86 -6.81 -15.47
C GLU A 351 16.52 -7.10 -16.82
N GLY A 352 17.17 -6.13 -17.44
CA GLY A 352 17.79 -6.27 -18.75
C GLY A 352 18.45 -5.03 -19.35
N ASP A 353 18.49 -3.88 -18.66
CA ASP A 353 19.36 -2.76 -19.05
C ASP A 353 20.77 -2.84 -18.44
N GLY A 354 20.93 -3.60 -17.34
CA GLY A 354 22.19 -3.81 -16.64
C GLY A 354 22.53 -2.77 -15.57
N LEU A 355 21.56 -1.94 -15.17
CA LEU A 355 21.64 -0.98 -14.09
C LEU A 355 20.56 -1.26 -13.03
N TYR A 356 20.97 -1.41 -11.77
CA TYR A 356 20.05 -1.46 -10.63
C TYR A 356 20.03 -0.10 -9.95
N THR A 357 19.07 0.74 -10.32
CA THR A 357 19.05 2.19 -10.04
C THR A 357 17.79 2.64 -9.29
N ILE A 358 17.52 3.95 -9.28
CA ILE A 358 16.22 4.54 -8.98
C ILE A 358 15.91 5.65 -9.99
N ASP A 359 14.63 5.95 -10.17
CA ASP A 359 14.18 7.20 -10.79
C ASP A 359 14.54 8.38 -9.87
N ARG A 360 15.30 9.36 -10.39
CA ARG A 360 15.78 10.55 -9.67
C ARG A 360 15.08 11.84 -10.09
N ASP A 361 14.40 11.84 -11.23
CA ASP A 361 13.70 13.00 -11.78
C ASP A 361 12.29 12.60 -12.21
N PRO A 362 11.36 12.48 -11.26
CA PRO A 362 9.99 12.08 -11.55
C PRO A 362 9.20 13.11 -12.38
N SER A 363 9.84 14.21 -12.83
CA SER A 363 9.23 15.23 -13.68
C SER A 363 9.45 14.98 -15.18
N ASP A 364 10.34 14.06 -15.57
CA ASP A 364 10.62 13.74 -16.98
C ASP A 364 9.60 12.78 -17.61
N PHE A 365 8.81 12.09 -16.79
CA PHE A 365 7.84 11.06 -17.16
C PHE A 365 8.45 9.92 -18.01
N ASP A 366 9.67 9.48 -17.69
CA ASP A 366 10.36 8.39 -18.37
C ASP A 366 9.52 7.10 -18.46
N GLN A 367 9.73 6.31 -19.52
CA GLN A 367 9.07 5.01 -19.70
C GLN A 367 10.14 3.95 -19.98
N PRO A 368 10.85 3.48 -18.94
CA PRO A 368 11.92 2.51 -19.11
C PRO A 368 11.33 1.20 -19.61
N PHE A 369 12.05 0.52 -20.52
CA PHE A 369 11.50 -0.65 -21.21
C PHE A 369 11.19 -1.80 -20.24
N GLU A 370 11.84 -1.85 -19.09
CA GLU A 370 11.56 -2.80 -18.01
C GLU A 370 10.17 -2.57 -17.39
N GLU A 371 9.80 -1.31 -17.12
CA GLU A 371 8.46 -0.95 -16.64
C GLU A 371 7.39 -1.19 -17.73
N LEU A 372 7.69 -0.91 -19.00
CA LEU A 372 6.82 -1.25 -20.15
C LEU A 372 6.55 -2.75 -20.25
N ILE A 373 7.58 -3.58 -20.07
CA ILE A 373 7.46 -5.05 -20.09
C ILE A 373 6.71 -5.54 -18.86
N ALA A 374 6.98 -4.99 -17.68
CA ALA A 374 6.29 -5.34 -16.44
C ALA A 374 4.78 -5.03 -16.53
N ALA A 375 4.41 -3.86 -17.05
CA ALA A 375 3.02 -3.48 -17.30
C ALA A 375 2.35 -4.43 -18.32
N SER A 376 3.11 -4.91 -19.31
CA SER A 376 2.64 -5.90 -20.28
C SER A 376 2.48 -7.31 -19.69
N ALA A 377 3.21 -7.63 -18.62
CA ALA A 377 3.25 -8.94 -17.97
C ALA A 377 2.11 -9.19 -16.97
N VAL A 378 1.53 -8.11 -16.42
CA VAL A 378 0.40 -8.18 -15.48
C VAL A 378 -0.96 -8.08 -16.19
N ARG A 379 -1.04 -8.35 -17.50
CA ARG A 379 -2.27 -8.17 -18.28
C ARG A 379 -3.29 -9.26 -17.95
N GLY A 380 -4.46 -8.85 -17.46
CA GLY A 380 -5.44 -9.73 -16.83
C GLY A 380 -5.20 -9.98 -15.34
N PHE A 381 -4.19 -9.33 -14.74
CA PHE A 381 -3.80 -9.40 -13.33
C PHE A 381 -3.48 -8.00 -12.77
N GLU A 382 -4.06 -6.95 -13.35
CA GLU A 382 -3.76 -5.57 -13.01
C GLU A 382 -4.35 -5.17 -11.65
N ALA A 383 -3.64 -4.34 -10.91
CA ALA A 383 -4.21 -3.62 -9.76
C ALA A 383 -5.42 -2.78 -10.20
N SER A 384 -6.50 -2.82 -9.42
CA SER A 384 -7.64 -1.91 -9.58
C SER A 384 -7.17 -0.46 -9.46
N ALA A 385 -7.64 0.42 -10.35
CA ALA A 385 -7.23 1.82 -10.38
C ALA A 385 -7.37 2.52 -9.02
N LEU A 386 -8.45 2.21 -8.27
CA LEU A 386 -8.73 2.77 -6.95
C LEU A 386 -7.58 2.60 -5.95
N VAL A 387 -6.86 1.47 -5.98
CA VAL A 387 -5.82 1.16 -4.99
C VAL A 387 -4.41 1.51 -5.46
N ARG A 388 -4.22 1.96 -6.70
CA ARG A 388 -2.89 2.30 -7.23
C ARG A 388 -2.29 3.52 -6.52
N ALA A 389 -0.96 3.55 -6.43
CA ALA A 389 -0.21 4.62 -5.78
C ALA A 389 -0.57 6.03 -6.30
N ASP A 390 -0.87 6.16 -7.60
CA ASP A 390 -1.29 7.40 -8.26
C ASP A 390 -2.69 7.90 -7.81
N ASN A 391 -3.41 7.11 -7.02
CA ASN A 391 -4.65 7.48 -6.36
C ASN A 391 -4.49 7.61 -4.83
N ILE A 392 -3.26 7.65 -4.32
CA ILE A 392 -2.90 7.83 -2.91
C ILE A 392 -2.11 9.12 -2.73
N LEU A 393 -2.49 9.93 -1.73
CA LEU A 393 -1.82 11.18 -1.37
C LEU A 393 -1.16 11.06 0.01
N VAL A 394 0.14 11.34 0.09
CA VAL A 394 0.90 11.42 1.35
C VAL A 394 1.38 12.86 1.53
N ASP A 395 0.99 13.52 2.63
CA ASP A 395 1.24 14.95 2.87
C ASP A 395 0.85 15.86 1.67
N GLY A 396 -0.21 15.48 0.94
CA GLY A 396 -0.70 16.18 -0.25
C GLY A 396 0.05 15.84 -1.55
N ILE A 397 1.10 15.02 -1.49
CA ILE A 397 1.88 14.58 -2.65
C ILE A 397 1.31 13.27 -3.19
N ARG A 398 1.02 13.22 -4.49
CA ARG A 398 0.61 12.01 -5.21
C ARG A 398 1.81 11.10 -5.41
N LEU A 399 1.68 9.82 -5.06
CA LEU A 399 2.74 8.84 -5.28
C LEU A 399 2.71 8.35 -6.74
N PRO A 400 3.86 8.11 -7.40
CA PRO A 400 3.86 7.52 -8.73
C PRO A 400 3.52 6.02 -8.67
N TYR A 401 2.71 5.54 -9.60
CA TYR A 401 2.47 4.10 -9.82
C TYR A 401 3.33 3.58 -10.98
N THR A 402 3.05 4.02 -12.20
CA THR A 402 3.86 3.76 -13.40
C THR A 402 3.72 4.94 -14.36
N ASN A 403 4.75 5.27 -15.12
CA ASN A 403 4.65 6.30 -16.17
C ASN A 403 4.09 5.73 -17.49
N ILE A 404 3.84 4.42 -17.55
CA ILE A 404 3.40 3.72 -18.75
C ILE A 404 1.98 4.12 -19.16
N THR A 405 1.86 4.80 -20.30
CA THR A 405 0.54 5.15 -20.87
C THR A 405 0.01 4.11 -21.85
N ASN A 406 0.88 3.36 -22.52
CA ASN A 406 0.51 2.36 -23.53
C ASN A 406 1.43 1.13 -23.45
N SER A 407 1.02 0.10 -22.70
CA SER A 407 1.77 -1.16 -22.61
C SER A 407 1.60 -2.02 -23.88
N PRO A 408 2.67 -2.61 -24.44
CA PRO A 408 2.57 -3.54 -25.55
C PRO A 408 1.65 -4.75 -25.28
N ALA A 409 0.74 -5.03 -26.21
CA ALA A 409 -0.12 -6.22 -26.21
C ALA A 409 0.06 -7.10 -27.45
N PRO A 410 1.29 -7.61 -27.72
CA PRO A 410 1.52 -8.54 -28.82
C PRO A 410 0.83 -9.89 -28.57
N ALA A 411 0.67 -10.68 -29.63
CA ALA A 411 0.24 -12.07 -29.51
C ALA A 411 1.18 -12.82 -28.56
N THR A 412 0.62 -13.47 -27.54
CA THR A 412 1.40 -14.11 -26.48
C THR A 412 2.02 -15.42 -27.00
N ILE A 413 3.35 -15.49 -26.99
CA ILE A 413 4.11 -16.67 -27.36
C ILE A 413 3.87 -17.77 -26.31
N ALA A 414 3.56 -18.98 -26.76
CA ALA A 414 3.34 -20.13 -25.88
C ALA A 414 4.58 -20.41 -25.02
N PHE A 415 4.39 -20.74 -23.74
CA PHE A 415 5.49 -20.84 -22.76
C PHE A 415 6.62 -21.80 -23.19
N GLY A 416 6.27 -22.96 -23.76
CA GLY A 416 7.23 -23.93 -24.28
C GLY A 416 7.97 -23.51 -25.57
N SER A 417 7.69 -22.32 -26.10
CA SER A 417 8.29 -21.75 -27.31
C SER A 417 9.00 -20.41 -27.05
N LEU A 418 9.14 -20.00 -25.79
CA LEU A 418 9.84 -18.77 -25.42
C LEU A 418 11.35 -18.87 -25.70
N PRO A 419 11.99 -17.82 -26.27
CA PRO A 419 13.43 -17.82 -26.55
C PRO A 419 14.25 -17.57 -25.29
N GLY A 420 14.61 -18.63 -24.57
CA GLY A 420 15.40 -18.55 -23.33
C GLY A 420 15.34 -19.83 -22.51
N MET A 421 15.54 -19.71 -21.21
CA MET A 421 15.49 -20.85 -20.28
C MET A 421 14.92 -20.47 -18.90
N VAL A 422 14.37 -21.48 -18.22
CA VAL A 422 14.06 -21.43 -16.78
C VAL A 422 15.28 -21.92 -16.01
N PRO A 423 15.91 -21.13 -15.12
CA PRO A 423 17.00 -21.60 -14.28
C PRO A 423 16.54 -22.69 -13.30
N VAL A 424 17.33 -23.76 -13.14
CA VAL A 424 16.98 -24.92 -12.28
C VAL A 424 16.73 -24.52 -10.82
N ALA A 425 17.37 -23.46 -10.33
CA ALA A 425 17.15 -22.91 -8.98
C ALA A 425 15.77 -22.27 -8.78
N PHE A 426 15.09 -21.87 -9.86
CA PHE A 426 13.84 -21.10 -9.84
C PHE A 426 12.78 -21.72 -10.77
N PRO A 427 12.39 -22.99 -10.54
CA PRO A 427 11.43 -23.69 -11.38
C PRO A 427 10.04 -23.05 -11.32
N ILE A 428 9.27 -23.20 -12.40
CA ILE A 428 7.89 -22.72 -12.45
C ILE A 428 7.01 -23.53 -11.48
N ARG A 429 6.32 -22.83 -10.58
CA ARG A 429 5.40 -23.40 -9.57
C ARG A 429 4.28 -22.40 -9.24
N GLY A 430 3.21 -22.89 -8.61
CA GLY A 430 2.17 -22.03 -8.04
C GLY A 430 2.57 -21.44 -6.68
N ALA A 431 1.73 -20.56 -6.13
CA ALA A 431 1.89 -19.94 -4.80
C ALA A 431 2.21 -20.99 -3.72
N GLN A 432 3.12 -20.66 -2.82
CA GLN A 432 3.54 -21.57 -1.76
C GLN A 432 2.60 -21.48 -0.55
N THR A 433 2.67 -22.43 0.39
CA THR A 433 1.97 -22.31 1.68
C THR A 433 2.44 -21.05 2.40
N SER A 434 1.51 -20.30 2.97
CA SER A 434 1.83 -19.12 3.78
C SER A 434 2.69 -19.49 4.99
N ALA A 435 3.70 -18.68 5.30
CA ALA A 435 4.42 -18.76 6.58
C ALA A 435 3.58 -18.22 7.76
N PHE A 436 2.50 -17.51 7.45
CA PHE A 436 1.61 -16.89 8.42
C PHE A 436 0.36 -17.76 8.68
N VAL A 437 0.03 -17.94 9.96
CA VAL A 437 -1.17 -18.66 10.41
C VAL A 437 -2.10 -17.72 11.19
N PRO A 438 -3.43 -17.92 11.15
CA PRO A 438 -4.37 -17.05 11.87
C PRO A 438 -4.14 -17.03 13.38
N ALA A 439 -4.30 -15.85 13.97
CA ALA A 439 -4.30 -15.63 15.41
C ALA A 439 -5.27 -14.52 15.80
N VAL A 440 -5.64 -14.47 17.08
CA VAL A 440 -6.40 -13.37 17.67
C VAL A 440 -5.65 -12.84 18.88
N VAL A 441 -5.36 -11.54 18.88
CA VAL A 441 -4.59 -10.87 19.94
C VAL A 441 -5.34 -9.62 20.37
N GLY A 442 -5.66 -9.49 21.66
CA GLY A 442 -6.46 -8.36 22.16
C GLY A 442 -7.89 -8.28 21.61
N GLY A 443 -8.43 -9.37 21.09
CA GLY A 443 -9.71 -9.40 20.36
C GLY A 443 -9.61 -9.00 18.88
N ILE A 444 -8.43 -8.64 18.40
CA ILE A 444 -8.17 -8.28 17.00
C ILE A 444 -7.71 -9.51 16.23
N GLY A 445 -8.37 -9.81 15.11
CA GLY A 445 -7.96 -10.86 14.18
C GLY A 445 -6.74 -10.46 13.36
N GLY A 446 -5.85 -11.42 13.14
CA GLY A 446 -4.65 -11.25 12.34
C GLY A 446 -3.91 -12.57 12.17
N GLU A 447 -2.60 -12.48 12.04
CA GLU A 447 -1.74 -13.56 11.60
C GLU A 447 -0.41 -13.55 12.37
N VAL A 448 0.19 -14.72 12.57
CA VAL A 448 1.49 -14.90 13.25
C VAL A 448 2.37 -15.87 12.47
N ASP A 449 3.69 -15.70 12.59
CA ASP A 449 4.65 -16.75 12.26
C ASP A 449 4.91 -17.59 13.51
N THR A 450 4.86 -18.92 13.40
CA THR A 450 5.02 -19.85 14.53
C THR A 450 6.41 -19.82 15.17
N ARG A 451 7.41 -19.17 14.55
CA ARG A 451 8.72 -18.90 15.16
C ARG A 451 8.65 -17.85 16.28
N PHE A 452 7.64 -16.99 16.26
CA PHE A 452 7.48 -15.87 17.20
C PHE A 452 6.14 -15.90 17.95
N PHE A 453 5.48 -17.07 17.98
CA PHE A 453 4.23 -17.31 18.69
C PHE A 453 4.20 -18.74 19.26
N PRO A 454 3.75 -18.98 20.51
CA PRO A 454 3.22 -18.01 21.47
C PRO A 454 4.27 -17.00 21.95
N PHE A 455 3.82 -15.85 22.45
CA PHE A 455 4.72 -14.82 22.97
C PHE A 455 5.46 -15.30 24.23
N VAL A 456 6.72 -14.89 24.36
CA VAL A 456 7.64 -15.35 25.41
C VAL A 456 8.06 -14.22 26.34
N ALA A 457 8.64 -14.56 27.50
CA ALA A 457 9.29 -13.61 28.38
C ALA A 457 10.68 -13.24 27.87
N GLY A 458 11.14 -12.03 28.20
CA GLY A 458 12.50 -11.56 27.91
C GLY A 458 13.58 -12.30 28.68
N SER A 459 14.81 -12.22 28.17
CA SER A 459 15.98 -12.98 28.68
C SER A 459 16.42 -12.63 30.11
N VAL A 460 15.84 -11.61 30.74
CA VAL A 460 16.13 -11.17 32.12
C VAL A 460 14.89 -11.34 33.01
N PRO A 461 14.67 -12.51 33.65
CA PRO A 461 13.35 -12.88 34.18
C PRO A 461 12.83 -12.05 35.36
N ALA A 462 13.72 -11.43 36.14
CA ALA A 462 13.34 -10.71 37.37
C ALA A 462 12.94 -9.25 37.14
N THR A 463 13.34 -8.64 36.02
CA THR A 463 13.16 -7.20 35.75
C THR A 463 12.64 -6.89 34.34
N GLY A 464 12.71 -7.85 33.41
CA GLY A 464 12.30 -7.68 32.02
C GLY A 464 10.79 -7.73 31.78
N LEU A 465 10.43 -7.88 30.51
CA LEU A 465 9.07 -8.16 30.07
C LEU A 465 8.75 -9.65 30.30
N THR A 466 7.64 -9.94 30.96
CA THR A 466 7.03 -11.27 31.00
C THR A 466 6.23 -11.51 29.72
N ALA A 467 5.89 -12.77 29.42
CA ALA A 467 4.97 -13.08 28.32
C ALA A 467 3.61 -12.35 28.43
N GLY A 468 3.15 -12.08 29.65
CA GLY A 468 1.94 -11.29 29.91
C GLY A 468 2.09 -9.79 29.60
N ASP A 469 3.27 -9.21 29.87
CA ASP A 469 3.59 -7.85 29.44
C ASP A 469 3.58 -7.76 27.90
N VAL A 470 4.25 -8.70 27.22
CA VAL A 470 4.34 -8.77 25.75
C VAL A 470 2.96 -8.92 25.11
N GLN A 471 2.14 -9.84 25.64
CA GLN A 471 0.74 -10.00 25.22
C GLN A 471 -0.06 -8.71 25.37
N THR A 472 0.16 -7.94 26.45
CA THR A 472 -0.55 -6.68 26.72
C THR A 472 -0.11 -5.59 25.75
N VAL A 473 1.20 -5.41 25.56
CA VAL A 473 1.80 -4.42 24.65
C VAL A 473 1.33 -4.64 23.20
N ILE A 474 1.35 -5.90 22.73
CA ILE A 474 0.90 -6.24 21.38
C ILE A 474 -0.63 -6.08 21.26
N ALA A 475 -1.41 -6.45 22.28
CA ALA A 475 -2.86 -6.27 22.28
C ALA A 475 -3.28 -4.80 22.19
N HIS A 476 -2.67 -3.91 22.98
CA HIS A 476 -2.96 -2.48 22.93
C HIS A 476 -2.58 -1.86 21.58
N ALA A 477 -1.44 -2.24 21.00
CA ALA A 477 -1.06 -1.80 19.66
C ALA A 477 -2.05 -2.30 18.60
N ALA A 478 -2.48 -3.56 18.65
CA ALA A 478 -3.45 -4.12 17.70
C ALA A 478 -4.81 -3.40 17.79
N GLN A 479 -5.26 -3.09 19.01
CA GLN A 479 -6.49 -2.33 19.27
C GLN A 479 -6.38 -0.89 18.75
N GLN A 480 -5.26 -0.20 19.02
CA GLN A 480 -5.01 1.16 18.51
C GLN A 480 -4.97 1.19 16.98
N ALA A 481 -4.27 0.24 16.35
CA ALA A 481 -4.24 0.11 14.89
C ALA A 481 -5.63 -0.13 14.30
N ASN A 482 -6.48 -0.92 14.98
CA ASN A 482 -7.85 -1.18 14.55
C ASN A 482 -8.81 0.02 14.71
N ILE A 483 -8.39 1.16 15.26
CA ILE A 483 -9.16 2.42 15.25
C ILE A 483 -8.40 3.58 14.58
N THR A 484 -7.19 3.34 14.08
CA THR A 484 -6.34 4.37 13.47
C THR A 484 -6.55 4.36 11.96
N ARG A 485 -6.91 5.49 11.37
CA ARG A 485 -7.03 5.68 9.91
C ARG A 485 -5.66 5.50 9.23
N ALA A 486 -5.58 4.64 8.22
CA ALA A 486 -4.40 4.47 7.39
C ALA A 486 -4.02 5.76 6.62
N ALA A 487 -2.74 5.97 6.32
CA ALA A 487 -2.33 7.02 5.38
C ALA A 487 -2.39 6.54 3.93
N ILE A 488 -1.98 5.30 3.68
CA ILE A 488 -1.75 4.76 2.34
C ILE A 488 -2.78 3.70 1.89
N ARG A 489 -4.01 3.70 2.43
CA ARG A 489 -5.03 2.72 2.01
C ARG A 489 -6.22 3.39 1.35
N GLN A 490 -6.73 2.71 0.34
CA GLN A 490 -7.99 2.96 -0.32
C GLN A 490 -8.97 1.80 -0.03
N PRO A 491 -10.28 2.08 0.10
CA PRO A 491 -10.86 3.41 0.12
C PRO A 491 -10.42 4.22 1.35
N LEU A 492 -10.35 5.54 1.18
CA LEU A 492 -10.06 6.50 2.25
C LEU A 492 -10.91 6.17 3.47
N GLY A 493 -10.27 6.16 4.64
CA GLY A 493 -10.91 5.77 5.89
C GLY A 493 -10.67 4.34 6.35
N SER A 494 -10.11 3.50 5.47
CA SER A 494 -9.70 2.16 5.88
C SER A 494 -8.72 2.18 7.05
N ASN A 495 -9.05 1.46 8.13
CA ASN A 495 -8.22 1.37 9.33
C ASN A 495 -6.85 0.74 9.00
N ALA A 496 -5.83 1.12 9.76
CA ALA A 496 -4.47 0.65 9.62
C ALA A 496 -4.35 -0.87 9.84
N ARG A 497 -3.41 -1.45 9.11
CA ARG A 497 -2.98 -2.84 9.06
C ARG A 497 -1.47 -2.86 9.14
N VAL A 498 -0.96 -3.16 10.32
CA VAL A 498 0.48 -3.12 10.64
C VAL A 498 0.99 -4.49 11.10
N THR A 499 2.30 -4.69 10.98
CA THR A 499 3.01 -5.64 11.84
C THR A 499 3.41 -4.94 13.14
N ILE A 500 3.28 -5.66 14.24
CA ILE A 500 3.61 -5.27 15.61
C ILE A 500 4.65 -6.26 16.12
N ALA A 501 5.81 -5.76 16.55
CA ALA A 501 6.89 -6.56 17.12
C ALA A 501 7.31 -6.03 18.49
N VAL A 502 7.65 -6.94 19.40
CA VAL A 502 8.24 -6.61 20.72
C VAL A 502 9.55 -7.38 20.90
N VAL A 503 10.59 -6.68 21.35
CA VAL A 503 11.90 -7.24 21.66
C VAL A 503 12.32 -6.92 23.10
N ASP A 504 13.22 -7.71 23.69
CA ASP A 504 13.87 -7.34 24.95
C ASP A 504 15.02 -6.32 24.74
N ALA A 505 15.60 -5.81 25.83
CA ALA A 505 16.69 -4.83 25.79
C ALA A 505 17.98 -5.35 25.12
N SER A 506 18.07 -6.66 24.85
CA SER A 506 19.15 -7.32 24.10
C SER A 506 18.81 -7.56 22.63
N GLY A 507 17.61 -7.18 22.16
CA GLY A 507 17.18 -7.35 20.78
C GLY A 507 16.59 -8.73 20.45
N ASN A 508 16.37 -9.59 21.45
CA ASN A 508 15.71 -10.87 21.25
C ASN A 508 14.21 -10.65 20.98
N VAL A 509 13.65 -11.32 19.98
CA VAL A 509 12.22 -11.21 19.64
C VAL A 509 11.38 -11.96 20.67
N LEU A 510 10.44 -11.26 21.29
CA LEU A 510 9.53 -11.82 22.30
C LEU A 510 8.15 -12.15 21.74
N GLY A 511 7.76 -11.48 20.67
CA GLY A 511 6.51 -11.72 19.95
C GLY A 511 6.39 -10.85 18.71
N VAL A 512 5.76 -11.40 17.67
CA VAL A 512 5.37 -10.66 16.46
C VAL A 512 3.93 -11.03 16.12
N PHE A 513 3.10 -10.02 15.86
CA PHE A 513 1.73 -10.18 15.39
C PHE A 513 1.51 -9.24 14.21
N ARG A 514 0.95 -9.76 13.12
CA ARG A 514 0.65 -8.98 11.93
C ARG A 514 -0.86 -8.91 11.76
N GLN A 515 -1.43 -7.71 11.66
CA GLN A 515 -2.83 -7.58 11.29
C GLN A 515 -3.05 -8.10 9.87
N GLN A 516 -4.23 -8.66 9.63
CA GLN A 516 -4.56 -9.20 8.33
C GLN A 516 -4.48 -8.14 7.22
N ASP A 517 -3.95 -8.52 6.06
CA ASP A 517 -3.69 -7.63 4.92
C ASP A 517 -2.75 -6.44 5.22
N ALA A 518 -1.99 -6.47 6.32
CA ALA A 518 -0.85 -5.56 6.48
C ALA A 518 0.20 -5.84 5.39
N PRO A 519 0.95 -4.82 4.92
CA PRO A 519 2.07 -5.03 3.99
C PRO A 519 3.07 -6.04 4.56
N VAL A 520 3.55 -6.98 3.73
CA VAL A 520 4.42 -8.07 4.20
C VAL A 520 5.84 -7.58 4.49
N PHE A 521 6.29 -6.49 3.84
CA PHE A 521 7.58 -5.84 4.17
C PHE A 521 7.66 -5.43 5.66
N GLY A 522 6.51 -5.06 6.24
CA GLY A 522 6.41 -4.66 7.63
C GLY A 522 6.85 -5.75 8.62
N PHE A 523 6.91 -7.01 8.21
CA PHE A 523 7.28 -8.12 9.08
C PHE A 523 8.74 -8.09 9.55
N ASP A 524 9.69 -7.78 8.66
CA ASP A 524 11.09 -7.55 9.06
C ASP A 524 11.26 -6.17 9.71
N VAL A 525 10.64 -5.14 9.10
CA VAL A 525 10.81 -3.74 9.48
C VAL A 525 10.30 -3.46 10.90
N ALA A 526 9.17 -4.04 11.32
CA ALA A 526 8.68 -3.87 12.69
C ALA A 526 9.69 -4.39 13.74
N VAL A 527 10.37 -5.50 13.45
CA VAL A 527 11.43 -6.04 14.32
C VAL A 527 12.70 -5.18 14.25
N GLN A 528 13.12 -4.71 13.06
CA GLN A 528 14.26 -3.78 12.93
C GLN A 528 14.02 -2.50 13.75
N LYS A 529 12.84 -1.88 13.63
CA LYS A 529 12.42 -0.69 14.39
C LYS A 529 12.48 -0.92 15.91
N ALA A 530 11.90 -2.04 16.37
CA ALA A 530 11.96 -2.43 17.78
C ALA A 530 13.43 -2.58 18.25
N ARG A 531 14.26 -3.30 17.50
CA ARG A 531 15.69 -3.46 17.79
C ARG A 531 16.45 -2.15 17.79
N THR A 532 16.12 -1.22 16.90
CA THR A 532 16.73 0.12 16.84
C THR A 532 16.45 0.92 18.11
N ALA A 533 15.18 1.04 18.51
CA ALA A 533 14.80 1.77 19.72
C ALA A 533 15.40 1.14 20.99
N ALA A 534 15.39 -0.20 21.09
CA ALA A 534 16.04 -0.92 22.20
C ALA A 534 17.56 -0.69 22.20
N PHE A 535 18.22 -0.74 21.04
CA PHE A 535 19.66 -0.61 20.92
C PHE A 535 20.15 0.79 21.27
N TYR A 536 19.64 1.85 20.64
CA TYR A 536 20.12 3.22 20.89
C TYR A 536 19.79 3.71 22.31
N SER A 537 18.72 3.19 22.92
CA SER A 537 18.38 3.46 24.33
C SER A 537 19.21 2.64 25.35
N ASN A 538 20.04 1.70 24.88
CA ASN A 538 20.84 0.81 25.74
C ASN A 538 22.10 1.52 26.26
N GLY A 539 22.44 1.27 27.53
CA GLY A 539 23.65 1.79 28.18
C GLY A 539 24.98 1.47 27.45
N ASN A 540 25.00 0.42 26.63
CA ASN A 540 26.20 -0.06 25.96
C ASN A 540 26.25 0.29 24.45
N ALA A 541 25.30 1.05 23.90
CA ALA A 541 25.19 1.31 22.45
C ALA A 541 26.50 1.84 21.83
N GLY A 542 27.07 2.90 22.42
CA GLY A 542 28.33 3.49 21.94
C GLY A 542 29.54 2.57 22.11
N ALA A 543 29.56 1.70 23.12
CA ALA A 543 30.61 0.71 23.30
C ALA A 543 30.52 -0.40 22.24
N LEU A 544 29.31 -0.93 21.99
CA LEU A 544 29.05 -1.96 20.98
C LEU A 544 29.37 -1.45 19.56
N LEU A 545 28.99 -0.22 19.21
CA LEU A 545 29.37 0.41 17.95
C LEU A 545 30.89 0.53 17.79
N ARG A 546 31.61 0.98 18.84
CA ARG A 546 33.09 1.04 18.81
C ARG A 546 33.72 -0.33 18.65
N SER A 547 33.26 -1.34 19.38
CA SER A 547 33.75 -2.72 19.27
C SER A 547 33.50 -3.35 17.90
N ALA A 548 32.43 -2.95 17.21
CA ALA A 548 32.12 -3.37 15.84
C ALA A 548 32.83 -2.54 14.75
N GLY A 549 33.67 -1.55 15.12
CA GLY A 549 34.44 -0.72 14.19
C GLY A 549 33.81 0.63 13.83
N PHE A 550 32.57 0.89 14.26
CA PHE A 550 31.78 2.10 13.94
C PHE A 550 32.01 3.26 14.93
N GLY A 551 33.22 3.36 15.49
CA GLY A 551 33.55 4.37 16.51
C GLY A 551 33.45 5.81 16.02
N ASN A 552 33.75 6.06 14.76
CA ASN A 552 33.60 7.35 14.07
C ASN A 552 32.16 7.91 14.17
N TYR A 553 31.14 7.06 14.08
CA TYR A 553 29.74 7.45 14.25
C TYR A 553 29.43 7.87 15.70
N VAL A 554 30.02 7.19 16.68
CA VAL A 554 29.91 7.53 18.10
C VAL A 554 30.64 8.84 18.42
N ASP A 555 31.79 9.09 17.80
CA ASP A 555 32.55 10.34 17.94
C ASP A 555 31.81 11.53 17.33
N ARG A 556 31.15 11.36 16.18
CA ARG A 556 30.29 12.41 15.58
C ARG A 556 29.07 12.72 16.46
N ALA A 557 28.37 11.69 16.96
CA ALA A 557 27.26 11.88 17.88
C ALA A 557 27.70 12.61 19.16
N LEU A 558 28.84 12.23 19.75
CA LEU A 558 29.37 12.87 20.95
C LEU A 558 29.78 14.34 20.72
N ALA A 559 30.36 14.66 19.56
CA ALA A 559 30.67 16.05 19.18
C ALA A 559 29.40 16.91 19.03
N ASP A 560 28.29 16.29 18.63
CA ASP A 560 26.95 16.89 18.57
C ASP A 560 26.23 16.94 19.94
N GLY A 561 26.88 16.50 21.03
CA GLY A 561 26.32 16.45 22.38
C GLY A 561 25.44 15.23 22.66
N LEU A 562 25.27 14.33 21.69
CA LEU A 562 24.43 13.15 21.77
C LEU A 562 25.21 11.97 22.35
N LYS A 563 24.81 11.50 23.53
CA LYS A 563 25.41 10.33 24.18
C LYS A 563 24.68 9.04 23.81
N LEU A 564 25.46 7.98 23.62
CA LEU A 564 24.99 6.61 23.36
C LEU A 564 25.32 5.69 24.55
N ASP A 565 24.96 6.16 25.75
CA ASP A 565 25.26 5.58 27.07
C ASP A 565 23.99 5.28 27.89
N GLY A 566 22.82 5.23 27.23
CA GLY A 566 21.53 5.01 27.86
C GLY A 566 20.95 6.22 28.60
N SER A 567 21.59 7.39 28.57
CA SER A 567 21.03 8.62 29.13
C SER A 567 19.87 9.21 28.30
N VAL A 568 19.63 8.68 27.10
CA VAL A 568 18.59 9.12 26.16
C VAL A 568 17.78 7.91 25.69
N ALA A 569 16.45 8.02 25.75
CA ALA A 569 15.50 7.08 25.18
C ALA A 569 15.16 7.50 23.73
N PHE A 570 15.52 6.65 22.77
CA PHE A 570 15.41 6.90 21.33
C PHE A 570 14.23 6.17 20.70
N THR A 571 13.60 6.82 19.72
CA THR A 571 12.69 6.22 18.74
C THR A 571 13.35 6.20 17.37
N ASP A 572 12.83 5.41 16.42
CA ASP A 572 13.29 5.48 15.02
C ASP A 572 13.04 6.85 14.40
N ARG A 573 12.09 7.67 14.90
CA ARG A 573 11.93 9.05 14.42
C ARG A 573 13.14 9.91 14.80
N ALA A 574 13.66 9.76 16.01
CA ALA A 574 14.89 10.43 16.42
C ALA A 574 16.10 9.90 15.63
N GLY A 575 16.20 8.57 15.48
CA GLY A 575 17.25 7.91 14.71
C GLY A 575 17.27 8.35 13.25
N GLY A 576 16.12 8.34 12.58
CA GLY A 576 15.95 8.79 11.21
C GLY A 576 16.34 10.25 11.00
N PHE A 577 15.95 11.13 11.92
CA PHE A 577 16.35 12.54 11.90
C PHE A 577 17.88 12.72 11.99
N LEU A 578 18.61 11.77 12.60
CA LEU A 578 20.08 11.77 12.70
C LEU A 578 20.79 11.06 11.52
N HIS A 579 20.06 10.34 10.66
CA HIS A 579 20.55 9.68 9.44
C HIS A 579 20.26 10.49 8.16
N ARG A 580 20.01 11.80 8.29
CA ARG A 580 19.73 12.69 7.16
C ARG A 580 21.03 13.25 6.55
N PRO A 581 21.17 13.31 5.22
CA PRO A 581 22.37 13.83 4.56
C PRO A 581 22.50 15.36 4.70
N PHE A 582 21.43 16.00 5.15
CA PHE A 582 21.35 17.37 5.68
C PHE A 582 20.62 17.33 7.02
N PHE A 583 21.23 17.87 8.08
CA PHE A 583 20.64 17.97 9.41
C PHE A 583 20.45 19.45 9.82
N PRO A 584 19.22 19.89 10.14
CA PRO A 584 17.99 19.10 10.26
C PRO A 584 17.34 18.75 8.91
N ASP A 585 16.42 17.78 8.94
CA ASP A 585 15.70 17.36 7.74
C ASP A 585 14.95 18.51 7.06
N GLY A 586 14.96 18.52 5.73
CA GLY A 586 14.36 19.56 4.91
C GLY A 586 15.08 20.91 4.91
N ILE A 587 16.28 21.03 5.49
CA ILE A 587 17.10 22.25 5.42
C ILE A 587 18.37 21.97 4.61
N ASN A 588 18.30 22.22 3.30
CA ASN A 588 19.41 22.08 2.36
C ASN A 588 20.62 22.95 2.78
N ASN A 589 21.82 22.55 2.32
CA ASN A 589 23.11 23.18 2.66
C ASN A 589 23.50 23.11 4.15
N SER A 590 22.80 22.32 4.96
CA SER A 590 23.22 21.97 6.31
C SER A 590 24.15 20.74 6.29
N ALA A 591 24.99 20.60 7.32
CA ALA A 591 25.86 19.44 7.45
C ALA A 591 25.06 18.18 7.79
N ALA A 592 25.48 17.02 7.29
CA ALA A 592 24.83 15.73 7.54
C ALA A 592 24.69 15.40 9.05
N GLY A 593 23.67 14.61 9.38
CA GLY A 593 23.48 14.08 10.72
C GLY A 593 24.63 13.14 11.13
N PRO A 594 24.85 12.92 12.44
CA PRO A 594 26.01 12.16 12.93
C PRO A 594 26.03 10.69 12.47
N PHE A 595 24.88 10.15 12.03
CA PHE A 595 24.76 8.78 11.53
C PHE A 595 24.66 8.67 10.00
N SER A 596 24.66 9.80 9.28
CA SER A 596 24.58 9.84 7.82
C SER A 596 25.96 9.93 7.15
N THR A 597 26.01 9.56 5.86
CA THR A 597 26.99 10.07 4.88
C THR A 597 26.74 11.54 4.56
N SER A 598 27.74 12.22 3.97
CA SER A 598 27.54 13.58 3.44
C SER A 598 26.71 13.54 2.16
N LEU A 599 25.96 14.62 1.82
CA LEU A 599 25.12 14.65 0.61
C LEU A 599 25.89 14.33 -0.69
N ASN A 600 27.17 14.68 -0.77
CA ASN A 600 28.03 14.39 -1.93
C ASN A 600 28.44 12.90 -2.06
N GLU A 601 28.30 12.13 -0.98
CA GLU A 601 28.57 10.68 -0.93
C GLU A 601 27.28 9.86 -0.82
N TRP A 602 26.18 10.52 -0.43
CA TRP A 602 24.90 9.90 -0.17
C TRP A 602 24.27 9.33 -1.44
N SER A 603 23.60 8.20 -1.29
CA SER A 603 22.60 7.71 -2.24
C SER A 603 21.61 6.80 -1.50
N PRO A 604 20.53 6.33 -2.14
CA PRO A 604 19.69 5.25 -1.59
C PRO A 604 20.48 3.95 -1.33
N PHE A 605 21.68 3.83 -1.92
CA PHE A 605 22.61 2.73 -1.73
C PHE A 605 23.82 3.10 -0.85
N ASN A 606 23.78 4.24 -0.14
CA ASN A 606 24.82 4.73 0.76
C ASN A 606 24.33 5.77 1.80
N ASP A 607 23.49 5.36 2.76
CA ASP A 607 22.89 6.26 3.78
C ASP A 607 23.70 6.44 5.07
N GLY A 608 24.85 5.76 5.19
CA GLY A 608 25.72 5.84 6.36
C GLY A 608 25.56 4.62 7.28
N LEU A 609 25.27 4.85 8.57
CA LEU A 609 25.40 3.81 9.59
C LEU A 609 24.45 2.62 9.36
N GLN A 610 23.27 2.83 8.78
CA GLN A 610 22.34 1.74 8.45
C GLN A 610 22.97 0.74 7.47
N LEU A 611 23.48 1.21 6.33
CA LEU A 611 24.23 0.36 5.40
C LEU A 611 25.55 -0.15 6.00
N ASP A 612 26.36 0.70 6.63
CA ASP A 612 27.70 0.33 7.10
C ASP A 612 27.66 -0.82 8.13
N LEU A 613 26.63 -0.86 8.97
CA LEU A 613 26.37 -1.97 9.89
C LEU A 613 26.19 -3.32 9.19
N ILE A 614 25.67 -3.33 7.96
CA ILE A 614 25.26 -4.55 7.24
C ILE A 614 26.11 -4.91 6.03
N LYS A 615 26.80 -3.95 5.42
CA LYS A 615 27.41 -4.05 4.07
C LYS A 615 28.23 -5.32 3.86
N THR A 616 29.16 -5.62 4.77
CA THR A 616 30.05 -6.79 4.68
C THR A 616 29.28 -8.11 4.69
N ASN A 617 28.32 -8.26 5.62
CA ASN A 617 27.57 -9.50 5.77
C ASN A 617 26.44 -9.63 4.73
N LEU A 618 25.88 -8.52 4.25
CA LEU A 618 24.95 -8.50 3.13
C LEU A 618 25.63 -9.04 1.86
N LEU A 619 26.82 -8.54 1.52
CA LEU A 619 27.58 -9.03 0.36
C LEU A 619 27.95 -10.52 0.50
N ALA A 620 28.33 -10.96 1.71
CA ALA A 620 28.56 -12.38 1.98
C ALA A 620 27.29 -13.23 1.84
N ALA A 621 26.14 -12.74 2.32
CA ALA A 621 24.85 -13.44 2.25
C ALA A 621 24.28 -13.49 0.81
N ILE A 622 24.51 -12.46 0.00
CA ILE A 622 24.26 -12.48 -1.46
C ILE A 622 25.12 -13.57 -2.13
N GLY A 623 26.37 -13.75 -1.67
CA GLY A 623 27.24 -14.87 -2.05
C GLY A 623 26.84 -16.24 -1.47
N GLY A 624 25.73 -16.34 -0.73
CA GLY A 624 25.21 -17.59 -0.15
C GLY A 624 25.69 -17.91 1.27
N ALA A 625 26.43 -17.03 1.95
CA ALA A 625 26.86 -17.25 3.32
C ALA A 625 25.70 -17.14 4.33
N ALA A 626 25.60 -18.08 5.26
CA ALA A 626 24.65 -18.02 6.37
C ALA A 626 25.23 -17.15 7.52
N VAL A 627 25.01 -15.84 7.44
CA VAL A 627 25.47 -14.84 8.43
C VAL A 627 24.33 -13.90 8.84
N PRO A 628 24.28 -13.40 10.09
CA PRO A 628 23.38 -12.31 10.48
C PRO A 628 23.77 -11.03 9.75
N CYS A 629 22.84 -10.09 9.59
CA CYS A 629 23.14 -8.85 8.86
C CYS A 629 24.21 -7.99 9.53
N THR A 630 24.36 -7.99 10.86
CA THR A 630 25.41 -7.21 11.55
C THR A 630 26.31 -8.10 12.42
N ALA A 631 27.46 -7.56 12.80
CA ALA A 631 28.32 -8.15 13.84
C ALA A 631 27.87 -7.81 15.27
N ILE A 632 26.84 -6.98 15.45
CA ILE A 632 26.32 -6.58 16.77
C ILE A 632 25.17 -7.54 17.15
N PRO A 633 25.29 -8.35 18.22
CA PRO A 633 24.30 -9.38 18.54
C PRO A 633 22.88 -8.84 18.77
N ASN A 634 22.74 -7.58 19.17
CA ASN A 634 21.46 -6.91 19.38
C ASN A 634 20.71 -6.56 18.07
N LEU A 635 21.40 -6.58 16.92
CA LEU A 635 20.93 -6.08 15.63
C LEU A 635 21.08 -7.13 14.50
N PRO A 636 20.63 -8.39 14.65
CA PRO A 636 20.94 -9.44 13.67
C PRO A 636 20.23 -9.27 12.32
N ASN A 637 19.22 -8.40 12.20
CA ASN A 637 18.64 -7.94 10.92
C ASN A 637 18.91 -6.46 10.60
N GLY A 638 19.86 -5.80 11.26
CA GLY A 638 20.18 -4.39 11.04
C GLY A 638 19.39 -3.41 11.93
N ILE A 639 19.39 -2.13 11.54
CA ILE A 639 18.58 -1.06 12.12
C ILE A 639 17.59 -0.53 11.08
N GLN A 640 16.56 0.18 11.54
CA GLN A 640 15.71 1.01 10.70
C GLN A 640 15.91 2.50 11.04
N ILE A 641 15.55 3.39 10.12
CA ILE A 641 15.78 4.84 10.24
C ILE A 641 14.56 5.68 9.86
N PHE A 642 13.34 5.13 10.03
CA PHE A 642 12.09 5.87 9.87
C PHE A 642 11.05 5.49 10.94
N PRO A 643 10.12 6.42 11.30
CA PRO A 643 9.33 6.37 12.53
C PRO A 643 8.47 5.10 12.71
N GLY A 644 8.06 4.83 13.96
CA GLY A 644 7.25 3.67 14.30
C GLY A 644 7.73 2.81 15.47
N SER A 645 8.42 3.37 16.47
CA SER A 645 8.87 2.61 17.64
C SER A 645 8.93 3.41 18.93
N VAL A 646 8.86 2.69 20.05
CA VAL A 646 9.01 3.23 21.41
C VAL A 646 9.84 2.26 22.25
N PRO A 647 10.89 2.72 22.96
CA PRO A 647 11.62 1.91 23.91
C PRO A 647 10.78 1.72 25.18
N LEU A 648 10.76 0.50 25.73
CA LEU A 648 9.92 0.09 26.85
C LEU A 648 10.76 0.06 28.14
N TYR A 649 10.26 0.72 29.18
CA TYR A 649 10.90 0.87 30.48
C TYR A 649 10.02 0.32 31.61
N LYS A 650 10.63 -0.32 32.61
CA LYS A 650 10.02 -0.63 33.92
C LYS A 650 10.89 -0.04 35.02
N ASN A 651 10.30 0.67 35.97
CA ASN A 651 11.01 1.25 37.13
C ASN A 651 12.25 2.09 36.75
N GLY A 652 12.21 2.79 35.61
CA GLY A 652 13.33 3.57 35.08
C GLY A 652 14.41 2.78 34.34
N VAL A 653 14.29 1.45 34.24
CA VAL A 653 15.23 0.56 33.52
C VAL A 653 14.65 0.18 32.16
N LEU A 654 15.46 0.23 31.10
CA LEU A 654 15.11 -0.27 29.78
C LEU A 654 14.90 -1.80 29.83
N VAL A 655 13.73 -2.27 29.41
CA VAL A 655 13.37 -3.70 29.39
C VAL A 655 13.14 -4.25 27.98
N GLY A 656 12.99 -3.39 26.98
CA GLY A 656 12.73 -3.79 25.60
C GLY A 656 12.33 -2.63 24.71
N ALA A 657 11.65 -2.94 23.61
CA ALA A 657 11.03 -1.96 22.72
C ALA A 657 9.85 -2.57 21.96
N ILE A 658 8.93 -1.71 21.52
CA ILE A 658 7.91 -2.03 20.52
C ILE A 658 8.28 -1.36 19.19
N GLY A 659 8.07 -2.05 18.08
CA GLY A 659 8.19 -1.54 16.72
C GLY A 659 6.99 -1.90 15.87
N ILE A 660 6.57 -0.98 15.01
CA ILE A 660 5.34 -1.04 14.21
C ILE A 660 5.68 -0.72 12.75
N SER A 661 5.11 -1.44 11.79
CA SER A 661 5.24 -1.08 10.38
C SER A 661 4.04 -1.51 9.53
N GLY A 662 3.46 -0.58 8.80
CA GLY A 662 2.46 -0.88 7.76
C GLY A 662 2.04 0.35 6.95
N ASP A 663 1.01 1.06 7.41
CA ASP A 663 0.23 2.01 6.58
C ASP A 663 0.56 3.50 6.74
N GLY A 664 1.68 3.84 7.38
CA GLY A 664 2.15 5.23 7.46
C GLY A 664 2.98 5.48 8.72
N VAL A 665 4.04 6.27 8.59
CA VAL A 665 5.01 6.45 9.70
C VAL A 665 4.46 7.22 10.90
N ASP A 666 3.49 8.11 10.70
CA ASP A 666 2.80 8.79 11.81
C ASP A 666 1.75 7.87 12.46
N GLN A 667 1.12 6.97 11.69
CA GLN A 667 0.27 5.88 12.22
C GLN A 667 1.11 4.89 13.04
N ASP A 668 2.26 4.45 12.52
CA ASP A 668 3.17 3.55 13.23
C ASP A 668 3.63 4.16 14.58
N ASP A 669 3.87 5.48 14.64
CA ASP A 669 4.17 6.21 15.87
C ASP A 669 2.99 6.24 16.85
N LEU A 670 1.77 6.49 16.38
CA LEU A 670 0.57 6.47 17.23
C LEU A 670 0.31 5.07 17.80
N ILE A 671 0.48 4.05 16.97
CA ILE A 671 0.25 2.65 17.35
C ILE A 671 1.35 2.17 18.32
N SER A 672 2.61 2.56 18.11
CA SER A 672 3.71 2.22 19.04
C SER A 672 3.55 2.94 20.39
N ALA A 673 3.04 4.18 20.40
CA ALA A 673 2.65 4.86 21.62
C ALA A 673 1.50 4.17 22.37
N GLY A 674 0.47 3.70 21.64
CA GLY A 674 -0.64 2.93 22.21
C GLY A 674 -0.17 1.60 22.83
N GLY A 675 0.66 0.84 22.12
CA GLY A 675 1.27 -0.39 22.62
C GLY A 675 2.21 -0.18 23.81
N GLY A 676 3.04 0.86 23.76
CA GLY A 676 3.97 1.23 24.83
C GLY A 676 3.35 1.90 26.06
N ASN A 677 2.01 2.05 26.11
CA ASN A 677 1.33 2.64 27.24
C ASN A 677 1.56 1.83 28.53
N GLY A 678 1.93 2.51 29.62
CA GLY A 678 2.39 1.88 30.87
C GLY A 678 3.89 1.55 30.92
N TYR A 679 4.60 1.60 29.79
CA TYR A 679 6.04 1.30 29.68
C TYR A 679 6.85 2.45 29.07
N ALA A 680 6.24 3.62 28.85
CA ALA A 680 6.92 4.74 28.20
C ALA A 680 8.11 5.27 29.03
N PRO A 681 9.19 5.75 28.39
CA PRO A 681 10.30 6.38 29.08
C PRO A 681 9.85 7.65 29.82
N ALA A 682 10.50 7.92 30.96
CA ALA A 682 10.35 9.17 31.69
C ALA A 682 10.65 10.36 30.76
N SER A 683 9.85 11.42 30.83
CA SER A 683 9.96 12.58 29.92
C SER A 683 11.36 13.19 29.90
N ALA A 684 12.02 13.27 31.05
CA ALA A 684 13.35 13.86 31.20
C ALA A 684 14.48 13.18 30.41
N ILE A 685 14.30 11.92 29.96
CA ILE A 685 15.30 11.19 29.17
C ILE A 685 14.90 11.00 27.70
N ARG A 686 13.74 11.51 27.25
CA ARG A 686 13.31 11.35 25.86
C ARG A 686 14.19 12.15 24.91
N SER A 687 14.33 11.67 23.67
CA SER A 687 15.05 12.41 22.62
C SER A 687 14.49 13.83 22.40
N ASP A 688 13.22 14.10 22.68
CA ASP A 688 12.62 15.45 22.62
C ASP A 688 13.10 16.43 23.70
N GLN A 689 13.94 15.99 24.64
CA GLN A 689 14.69 16.85 25.56
C GLN A 689 16.13 17.14 25.07
N VAL A 690 16.58 16.46 24.02
CA VAL A 690 17.94 16.56 23.48
C VAL A 690 17.97 17.54 22.31
N PHE A 691 19.02 18.36 22.28
CA PHE A 691 19.30 19.29 21.18
C PHE A 691 20.62 18.91 20.52
N VAL A 692 20.59 18.75 19.20
CA VAL A 692 21.78 18.57 18.35
C VAL A 692 21.92 19.81 17.48
N ARG A 693 23.07 20.48 17.53
CA ARG A 693 23.36 21.73 16.77
C ARG A 693 22.27 22.82 16.92
N GLY A 694 21.63 22.88 18.09
CA GLY A 694 20.53 23.82 18.39
C GLY A 694 19.13 23.37 17.95
N VAL A 695 19.00 22.21 17.28
CA VAL A 695 17.72 21.62 16.88
C VAL A 695 17.30 20.55 17.87
N ARG A 696 16.07 20.67 18.40
CA ARG A 696 15.45 19.63 19.23
C ARG A 696 15.17 18.38 18.41
N LEU A 697 15.60 17.20 18.87
CA LEU A 697 15.26 15.95 18.21
C LEU A 697 13.77 15.62 18.40
N PRO A 698 13.12 14.95 17.44
CA PRO A 698 11.76 14.44 17.63
C PRO A 698 11.73 13.22 18.58
N PHE A 699 10.58 12.92 19.17
CA PHE A 699 10.31 11.65 19.85
C PHE A 699 9.21 10.87 19.10
N LEU A 700 7.99 11.43 19.03
CA LEU A 700 6.87 10.87 18.25
C LEU A 700 6.12 12.00 17.52
N LYS A 701 5.43 11.68 16.42
CA LYS A 701 4.48 12.56 15.72
C LYS A 701 3.24 11.74 15.35
N PHE A 702 2.06 12.26 15.70
CA PHE A 702 0.78 11.59 15.43
C PHE A 702 0.03 12.27 14.27
N PRO A 703 -0.86 11.55 13.55
CA PRO A 703 -1.74 12.14 12.55
C PRO A 703 -2.65 13.20 13.19
N ARG A 704 -2.98 14.27 12.45
CA ARG A 704 -3.88 15.33 12.96
C ARG A 704 -5.28 14.84 13.28
N SER A 705 -5.76 13.86 12.52
CA SER A 705 -7.10 13.29 12.63
C SER A 705 -7.01 11.75 12.53
N PRO A 706 -6.60 11.06 13.60
CA PRO A 706 -6.27 9.64 13.55
C PRO A 706 -7.48 8.71 13.58
N ASN A 707 -8.64 9.21 14.01
CA ASN A 707 -9.90 8.45 14.15
C ASN A 707 -11.01 9.00 13.23
N LEU A 708 -10.64 9.75 12.19
CA LEU A 708 -11.58 10.12 11.13
C LEU A 708 -11.87 8.87 10.29
#